data_AF-A0A6J6MW00-F1
#
_entry.id   AF-A0A6J6MW00-F1
#
_cell.length_a   1.000
_cell.length_b   1.000
_cell.length_c   1.000
_cell.angle_alpha   90.00
_cell.angle_beta   90.00
_cell.angle_gamma   90.00
#
_symmetry.space_group_name_H-M   'P 1'
#
loop_
_entity.id
_entity.type
_entity.pdbx_description
1 polymer ?
#
loop_
_entity_poly.entity_id
_entity_poly.type
_entity_poly.pdbx_seq_one_letter_code
_entity_poly.pdbx_strand_id
1 'polypeptide(L)'
;MRLSNAFATEKFSTSANNKRVISPAIAQVNEVVQTHRFRSGSEEAAFIAHQFRSAHLNHGIAYSDMAVLFRSPGVAASSLRRAFAQVGIPVTSELEALAGNPSIAPFLLLAEVAIGSKYLSLDTCERLLTSEFGGADSISLRRMRRALLNAREEGDQRSGTQLMIDAIDKGDIYIEDGSPLKRVSDLLRKARAVAKKPESRAEDLLWAIWDNALTSEDQKVSDAWRNQALRPSIRGAAADRDLDAMMQLFDSAARYSERFPMSGAGAFIKEIVQEDIAGDVITAKGARPDFVEILTVHSSKGRQWKIVAIAGVQDGVWPNLRQRSSLLGSERLVEMVRYPNIPKGELERISANGLRDDENRLFLVAMTRAKAHLYITAIQREDDAPSDLFESAEQILQGKNAKPLLTEVPRPITVPALVSALRTQLSGDKKDEAAALLKKLSDEGIHVANPQNWVGAVERSSDLPVVDPKELVSVSPSALDTYKECALKWFLQSNGGTNGDSTAQILGSAIHAFAAKLHTDPTKNETDLLDLLKSSWKLIDPDEGWVGKTSLEEASKMISRFVHYHAVSPRKVVAVETSFTVEIGRARLHGNADRIEIDLDNNLYIVDFKTGNTMIPANTSNENMQLAAYQLGAIKGGFSQVTESTVTNGAELAYLAAAAAKEPKITTRKQGTIDSEVFVVEIESIAQGMGAATFIATVNEKCKGCPVRSSCPIQSDGKSVIE
;
A
#
# COMPACT_ATOMS: atom_id res chain seq x y z
N MET A 1 57.42 -41.89 -14.41
CA MET A 1 58.70 -42.14 -15.11
C MET A 1 58.99 -40.92 -15.97
N ARG A 2 59.94 -40.07 -15.53
CA ARG A 2 60.83 -39.13 -16.28
C ARG A 2 60.25 -38.47 -17.56
N LEU A 3 60.02 -37.15 -17.63
CA LEU A 3 60.99 -36.01 -17.78
C LEU A 3 60.14 -34.77 -18.18
N SER A 4 60.49 -33.48 -18.11
CA SER A 4 61.38 -32.61 -17.33
C SER A 4 61.28 -31.20 -17.97
N ASN A 5 61.14 -30.16 -17.14
CA ASN A 5 61.58 -28.76 -17.27
C ASN A 5 61.90 -28.14 -18.66
N ALA A 6 61.30 -26.97 -18.92
CA ALA A 6 62.04 -25.80 -19.41
C ALA A 6 61.31 -24.49 -19.03
N PHE A 7 61.77 -23.85 -17.95
CA PHE A 7 61.59 -22.43 -17.64
C PHE A 7 62.96 -21.76 -17.78
N ALA A 8 63.06 -20.71 -18.60
CA ALA A 8 64.14 -19.70 -18.58
C ALA A 8 63.63 -18.50 -19.42
N THR A 9 63.09 -17.45 -18.80
CA THR A 9 63.76 -16.15 -18.50
C THR A 9 64.24 -15.38 -19.73
N GLU A 10 63.60 -14.25 -20.05
CA GLU A 10 64.32 -13.04 -20.49
C GLU A 10 63.53 -11.72 -20.28
N LYS A 11 64.07 -10.95 -19.31
CA LYS A 11 64.18 -9.49 -19.13
C LYS A 11 63.15 -8.49 -19.68
N PHE A 12 62.71 -7.65 -18.74
CA PHE A 12 62.17 -6.29 -18.93
C PHE A 12 63.08 -5.39 -19.79
N SER A 13 62.48 -4.62 -20.71
CA SER A 13 63.00 -3.34 -21.17
C SER A 13 61.84 -2.37 -21.41
N THR A 14 61.95 -1.19 -20.81
CA THR A 14 61.07 -0.02 -20.94
C THR A 14 61.50 0.84 -22.13
N SER A 15 60.58 1.20 -23.03
CA SER A 15 60.70 2.45 -23.80
C SER A 15 59.34 2.91 -24.34
N ALA A 16 59.21 4.22 -24.44
CA ALA A 16 57.98 4.97 -24.61
C ALA A 16 57.53 5.15 -26.08
N ASN A 17 56.25 5.52 -26.22
CA ASN A 17 55.62 6.24 -27.33
C ASN A 17 55.80 5.69 -28.76
N ASN A 18 54.75 5.06 -29.27
CA ASN A 18 54.30 5.36 -30.63
C ASN A 18 52.79 5.15 -30.81
N LYS A 19 52.10 6.22 -31.21
CA LYS A 19 50.70 6.21 -31.63
C LYS A 19 50.56 5.38 -32.90
N ARG A 20 49.83 4.27 -32.84
CA ARG A 20 49.18 3.66 -34.01
C ARG A 20 47.70 3.51 -33.73
N VAL A 21 46.92 4.30 -34.45
CA VAL A 21 45.48 4.13 -34.64
C VAL A 21 45.29 2.77 -35.32
N ILE A 22 44.70 1.82 -34.61
CA ILE A 22 44.24 0.54 -35.17
C ILE A 22 42.71 0.61 -35.19
N SER A 23 42.14 0.54 -36.38
CA SER A 23 40.70 0.39 -36.65
C SER A 23 40.10 -0.79 -35.86
N PRO A 24 38.80 -0.77 -35.53
CA PRO A 24 38.21 -1.69 -34.57
C PRO A 24 38.12 -3.09 -35.18
N ALA A 25 39.09 -3.94 -34.83
CA ALA A 25 38.89 -5.37 -34.91
C ALA A 25 37.80 -5.73 -33.88
N ILE A 26 36.80 -6.47 -34.36
CA ILE A 26 35.75 -7.09 -33.55
C ILE A 26 36.38 -7.68 -32.29
N ALA A 27 36.06 -7.12 -31.13
CA ALA A 27 36.59 -7.56 -29.85
C ALA A 27 36.26 -9.05 -29.68
N GLN A 28 37.30 -9.89 -29.60
CA GLN A 28 37.18 -11.25 -29.12
C GLN A 28 36.54 -11.18 -27.73
N VAL A 29 35.31 -11.67 -27.61
CA VAL A 29 34.68 -11.89 -26.32
C VAL A 29 35.43 -13.04 -25.68
N ASN A 30 36.35 -12.75 -24.75
CA ASN A 30 36.99 -13.79 -23.97
C ASN A 30 35.90 -14.61 -23.25
N GLU A 31 35.90 -15.92 -23.44
CA GLU A 31 35.00 -16.81 -22.72
C GLU A 31 35.34 -16.76 -21.22
N VAL A 32 34.37 -16.39 -20.38
CA VAL A 32 34.59 -16.20 -18.94
C VAL A 32 33.53 -16.97 -18.16
N VAL A 33 33.99 -17.88 -17.30
CA VAL A 33 33.17 -18.60 -16.32
C VAL A 33 33.52 -18.09 -14.92
N GLN A 34 32.51 -17.66 -14.16
CA GLN A 34 32.67 -17.08 -12.83
C GLN A 34 31.68 -17.68 -11.82
N THR A 35 32.14 -17.81 -10.57
CA THR A 35 31.32 -18.20 -9.42
C THR A 35 31.24 -17.05 -8.42
N HIS A 36 30.05 -16.81 -7.88
CA HIS A 36 29.82 -15.73 -6.91
C HIS A 36 28.94 -16.18 -5.74
N ARG A 37 29.36 -15.81 -4.53
CA ARG A 37 28.65 -16.02 -3.26
C ARG A 37 28.07 -14.70 -2.76
N PHE A 38 26.80 -14.67 -2.36
CA PHE A 38 26.11 -13.46 -1.86
C PHE A 38 25.51 -13.69 -0.47
N ARG A 39 25.17 -12.62 0.26
CA ARG A 39 24.51 -12.74 1.58
C ARG A 39 22.99 -12.88 1.47
N SER A 40 22.42 -12.48 0.34
CA SER A 40 20.96 -12.51 0.12
C SER A 40 20.60 -12.67 -1.36
N GLY A 41 19.36 -13.10 -1.63
CA GLY A 41 18.82 -13.17 -2.99
C GLY A 41 18.68 -11.80 -3.66
N SER A 42 18.53 -10.71 -2.88
CA SER A 42 18.53 -9.35 -3.41
C SER A 42 19.91 -8.94 -3.94
N GLU A 43 20.98 -9.33 -3.23
CA GLU A 43 22.36 -9.10 -3.67
C GLU A 43 22.70 -9.90 -4.94
N GLU A 44 22.34 -11.19 -4.96
CA GLU A 44 22.48 -12.05 -6.15
C GLU A 44 21.75 -11.44 -7.36
N ALA A 45 20.49 -11.03 -7.18
CA ALA A 45 19.69 -10.43 -8.22
C ALA A 45 20.27 -9.10 -8.75
N ALA A 46 20.74 -8.24 -7.84
CA ALA A 46 21.36 -6.97 -8.19
C ALA A 46 22.68 -7.15 -8.94
N PHE A 47 23.49 -8.14 -8.58
CA PHE A 47 24.71 -8.48 -9.30
C PHE A 47 24.41 -8.92 -10.73
N ILE A 48 23.49 -9.87 -10.93
CA ILE A 48 23.11 -10.35 -12.26
C ILE A 48 22.55 -9.20 -13.11
N ALA A 49 21.69 -8.35 -12.52
CA ALA A 49 21.19 -7.13 -13.16
C ALA A 49 22.31 -6.18 -13.60
N HIS A 50 23.31 -5.96 -12.75
CA HIS A 50 24.46 -5.16 -13.09
C HIS A 50 25.26 -5.75 -14.27
N GLN A 51 25.57 -7.05 -14.24
CA GLN A 51 26.33 -7.69 -15.31
C GLN A 51 25.59 -7.64 -16.66
N PHE A 52 24.28 -7.93 -16.66
CA PHE A 52 23.48 -7.93 -17.88
C PHE A 52 23.33 -6.51 -18.43
N ARG A 53 23.11 -5.51 -17.56
CA ARG A 53 23.04 -4.11 -17.97
C ARG A 53 24.37 -3.61 -18.51
N SER A 54 25.48 -3.96 -17.84
CA SER A 54 26.84 -3.62 -18.28
C SER A 54 27.15 -4.24 -19.65
N ALA A 55 26.83 -5.52 -19.84
CA ALA A 55 27.04 -6.20 -21.11
C ALA A 55 26.25 -5.58 -22.27
N HIS A 56 25.00 -5.18 -22.02
CA HIS A 56 24.20 -4.48 -23.01
C HIS A 56 24.76 -3.10 -23.36
N LEU A 57 25.09 -2.28 -22.35
CA LEU A 57 25.54 -0.91 -22.56
C LEU A 57 26.98 -0.79 -23.08
N ASN A 58 27.90 -1.60 -22.55
CA ASN A 58 29.33 -1.51 -22.87
C ASN A 58 29.73 -2.40 -24.06
N HIS A 59 29.05 -3.52 -24.26
CA HIS A 59 29.40 -4.52 -25.28
C HIS A 59 28.34 -4.70 -26.37
N GLY A 60 27.21 -3.99 -26.30
CA GLY A 60 26.16 -4.03 -27.32
C GLY A 60 25.47 -5.38 -27.47
N ILE A 61 25.51 -6.23 -26.43
CA ILE A 61 24.86 -7.54 -26.45
C ILE A 61 23.35 -7.34 -26.26
N ALA A 62 22.55 -7.86 -27.19
CA ALA A 62 21.09 -7.84 -27.10
C ALA A 62 20.60 -8.59 -25.85
N TYR A 63 19.55 -8.11 -25.20
CA TYR A 63 18.92 -8.81 -24.07
C TYR A 63 18.39 -10.19 -24.44
N SER A 64 17.91 -10.37 -25.69
CA SER A 64 17.48 -11.67 -26.21
C SER A 64 18.60 -12.71 -26.26
N ASP A 65 19.87 -12.28 -26.21
CA ASP A 65 21.06 -13.13 -26.12
C ASP A 65 21.50 -13.39 -24.66
N MET A 66 20.64 -13.08 -23.68
CA MET A 66 20.89 -13.28 -22.25
C MET A 66 19.77 -14.10 -21.59
N ALA A 67 20.15 -15.00 -20.66
CA ALA A 67 19.17 -15.77 -19.90
C ALA A 67 19.60 -16.04 -18.46
N VAL A 68 18.61 -16.20 -17.59
CA VAL A 68 18.79 -16.70 -16.23
C VAL A 68 18.08 -18.05 -16.08
N LEU A 69 18.84 -19.05 -15.62
CA LEU A 69 18.39 -20.43 -15.45
C LEU A 69 18.30 -20.80 -13.98
N PHE A 70 17.21 -21.47 -13.61
CA PHE A 70 16.96 -21.97 -12.24
C PHE A 70 16.50 -23.42 -12.26
N ARG A 71 16.64 -24.10 -11.11
CA ARG A 71 16.09 -25.44 -10.92
C ARG A 71 14.57 -25.49 -10.90
N SER A 72 13.94 -24.53 -10.22
CA SER A 72 12.50 -24.42 -10.05
C SER A 72 12.10 -22.94 -10.00
N PRO A 73 10.93 -22.57 -10.54
CA PRO A 73 10.42 -21.20 -10.41
C PRO A 73 10.03 -20.94 -8.95
N GLY A 74 10.24 -19.71 -8.46
CA GLY A 74 9.98 -19.36 -7.06
C GLY A 74 10.52 -17.97 -6.67
N VAL A 75 10.80 -17.77 -5.38
CA VAL A 75 11.22 -16.48 -4.79
C VAL A 75 12.47 -15.87 -5.46
N ALA A 76 13.39 -16.70 -5.95
CA ALA A 76 14.58 -16.22 -6.66
C ALA A 76 14.23 -15.55 -7.99
N ALA A 77 13.26 -16.08 -8.73
CA ALA A 77 12.81 -15.50 -10.00
C ALA A 77 12.12 -14.15 -9.79
N SER A 78 11.28 -14.02 -8.74
CA SER A 78 10.59 -12.76 -8.43
C SER A 78 11.56 -11.66 -7.96
N SER A 79 12.59 -12.03 -7.18
CA SER A 79 13.66 -11.11 -6.77
C SER A 79 14.45 -10.57 -7.98
N LEU A 80 14.76 -11.45 -8.94
CA LEU A 80 15.45 -11.09 -10.18
C LEU A 80 14.62 -10.20 -11.11
N ARG A 81 13.32 -10.50 -11.28
CA ARG A 81 12.42 -9.61 -12.04
C ARG A 81 12.38 -8.21 -11.44
N ARG A 82 12.32 -8.12 -10.11
CA ARG A 82 12.34 -6.83 -9.41
C ARG A 82 13.64 -6.07 -9.64
N ALA A 83 14.79 -6.74 -9.53
CA ALA A 83 16.10 -6.13 -9.77
C ALA A 83 16.26 -5.68 -11.23
N PHE A 84 15.86 -6.51 -12.20
CA PHE A 84 15.86 -6.15 -13.63
C PHE A 84 14.94 -4.96 -13.92
N ALA A 85 13.73 -4.93 -13.37
CA ALA A 85 12.81 -3.80 -13.51
C ALA A 85 13.40 -2.48 -12.95
N GLN A 86 14.10 -2.54 -11.80
CA GLN A 86 14.74 -1.38 -11.20
C GLN A 86 15.84 -0.75 -12.07
N VAL A 87 16.53 -1.56 -12.89
CA VAL A 87 17.58 -1.08 -13.81
C VAL A 87 17.11 -0.93 -15.26
N GLY A 88 15.81 -1.14 -15.51
CA GLY A 88 15.22 -1.04 -16.85
C GLY A 88 15.67 -2.13 -17.83
N ILE A 89 15.95 -3.34 -17.32
CA ILE A 89 16.14 -4.53 -18.17
C ILE A 89 14.76 -5.14 -18.48
N PRO A 90 14.38 -5.30 -19.75
CA PRO A 90 13.16 -5.99 -20.15
C PRO A 90 13.26 -7.50 -19.87
N VAL A 91 12.18 -8.08 -19.34
CA VAL A 91 12.12 -9.49 -18.93
C VAL A 91 10.84 -10.15 -19.43
N THR A 92 10.89 -11.47 -19.64
CA THR A 92 9.67 -12.25 -19.91
C THR A 92 8.69 -12.20 -18.72
N SER A 93 7.40 -12.05 -19.02
CA SER A 93 6.31 -12.14 -18.03
C SER A 93 6.17 -13.56 -17.49
N GLU A 94 5.57 -13.69 -16.30
CA GLU A 94 5.05 -14.99 -15.83
C GLU A 94 3.75 -15.29 -16.55
N LEU A 95 3.55 -16.57 -16.84
CA LEU A 95 2.25 -17.09 -17.22
C LEU A 95 1.39 -17.10 -15.95
N GLU A 96 0.47 -16.15 -15.85
CA GLU A 96 -0.54 -16.08 -14.81
C GLU A 96 -1.88 -16.60 -15.35
N ALA A 97 -2.71 -17.18 -14.49
CA ALA A 97 -4.08 -17.49 -14.87
C ALA A 97 -4.83 -16.18 -15.20
N LEU A 98 -5.68 -16.20 -16.23
CA LEU A 98 -6.35 -14.99 -16.72
C LEU A 98 -7.22 -14.31 -15.65
N ALA A 99 -7.80 -15.09 -14.74
CA ALA A 99 -8.58 -14.58 -13.62
C ALA A 99 -7.73 -13.81 -12.58
N GLY A 100 -6.46 -14.19 -12.44
CA GLY A 100 -5.51 -13.54 -11.53
C GLY A 100 -4.86 -12.28 -12.11
N ASN A 101 -4.91 -12.10 -13.43
CA ASN A 101 -4.30 -10.95 -14.10
C ASN A 101 -5.08 -9.65 -13.72
N PRO A 102 -4.40 -8.63 -13.14
CA PRO A 102 -5.07 -7.43 -12.62
C PRO A 102 -5.73 -6.58 -13.70
N SER A 103 -5.25 -6.66 -14.95
CA SER A 103 -5.79 -5.90 -16.09
C SER A 103 -7.03 -6.59 -16.68
N ILE A 104 -7.12 -7.92 -16.58
CA ILE A 104 -8.22 -8.74 -17.13
C ILE A 104 -9.34 -8.96 -16.10
N ALA A 105 -9.00 -9.11 -14.83
CA ALA A 105 -9.95 -9.38 -13.75
C ALA A 105 -11.13 -8.38 -13.69
N PRO A 106 -10.97 -7.06 -13.95
CA PRO A 106 -12.10 -6.13 -14.01
C PRO A 106 -13.07 -6.40 -15.16
N PHE A 107 -12.59 -6.86 -16.32
CA PHE A 107 -13.44 -7.23 -17.45
C PHE A 107 -14.28 -8.47 -17.13
N LEU A 108 -13.64 -9.48 -16.51
CA LEU A 108 -14.34 -10.68 -16.02
C LEU A 108 -15.35 -10.32 -14.92
N LEU A 109 -14.97 -9.45 -13.97
CA LEU A 109 -15.85 -8.98 -12.91
C LEU A 109 -17.10 -8.27 -13.46
N LEU A 110 -16.92 -7.40 -14.47
CA LEU A 110 -18.04 -6.74 -15.13
C LEU A 110 -18.93 -7.76 -15.85
N ALA A 111 -18.34 -8.76 -16.52
CA ALA A 111 -19.07 -9.84 -17.16
C ALA A 111 -19.88 -10.68 -16.14
N GLU A 112 -19.29 -11.02 -14.99
CA GLU A 112 -19.97 -11.72 -13.88
C GLU A 112 -21.19 -10.92 -13.37
N VAL A 113 -21.05 -9.61 -13.23
CA VAL A 113 -22.16 -8.72 -12.83
C VAL A 113 -23.22 -8.62 -13.94
N ALA A 114 -22.81 -8.61 -15.21
CA ALA A 114 -23.72 -8.52 -16.35
C ALA A 114 -24.58 -9.79 -16.52
N ILE A 115 -24.02 -10.97 -16.27
CA ILE A 115 -24.74 -12.26 -16.31
C ILE A 115 -25.51 -12.57 -15.02
N GLY A 116 -25.36 -11.74 -13.98
CA GLY A 116 -26.00 -11.93 -12.68
C GLY A 116 -25.40 -13.06 -11.83
N SER A 117 -24.18 -13.53 -12.12
CA SER A 117 -23.47 -14.48 -11.25
C SER A 117 -22.94 -13.80 -9.98
N LYS A 118 -22.71 -12.48 -10.06
CA LYS A 118 -22.25 -11.65 -8.94
C LYS A 118 -23.11 -10.40 -8.81
N TYR A 119 -23.39 -10.01 -7.58
CA TYR A 119 -24.19 -8.81 -7.29
C TYR A 119 -23.28 -7.57 -7.14
N LEU A 120 -23.85 -6.39 -7.42
CA LEU A 120 -23.20 -5.12 -7.11
C LEU A 120 -23.20 -4.90 -5.59
N SER A 121 -22.06 -5.18 -4.98
CA SER A 121 -21.69 -4.79 -3.62
C SER A 121 -20.77 -3.57 -3.65
N LEU A 122 -20.53 -2.95 -2.48
CA LEU A 122 -19.54 -1.87 -2.36
C LEU A 122 -18.18 -2.29 -2.91
N ASP A 123 -17.68 -3.47 -2.52
CA ASP A 123 -16.40 -4.02 -2.99
C ASP A 123 -16.35 -4.13 -4.52
N THR A 124 -17.38 -4.72 -5.14
CA THR A 124 -17.42 -4.87 -6.60
C THR A 124 -17.51 -3.53 -7.31
N CYS A 125 -18.26 -2.56 -6.76
CA CYS A 125 -18.35 -1.22 -7.31
C CYS A 125 -17.00 -0.52 -7.25
N GLU A 126 -16.30 -0.56 -6.11
CA GLU A 126 -14.98 0.04 -5.95
C GLU A 126 -13.94 -0.59 -6.90
N ARG A 127 -13.95 -1.91 -7.06
CA ARG A 127 -13.07 -2.61 -8.01
C ARG A 127 -13.35 -2.23 -9.47
N LEU A 128 -14.61 -2.07 -9.86
CA LEU A 128 -14.98 -1.64 -11.21
C LEU A 128 -14.64 -0.17 -11.44
N LEU A 129 -14.86 0.70 -10.44
CA LEU A 129 -14.56 2.12 -10.53
C LEU A 129 -13.05 2.40 -10.56
N THR A 130 -12.25 1.61 -9.85
CA THR A 130 -10.77 1.76 -9.83
C THR A 130 -10.07 1.04 -10.99
N SER A 131 -10.81 0.32 -11.84
CA SER A 131 -10.28 -0.29 -13.05
C SER A 131 -9.89 0.75 -14.10
N GLU A 132 -9.12 0.36 -15.13
CA GLU A 132 -8.73 1.24 -16.24
C GLU A 132 -9.92 1.91 -16.94
N PHE A 133 -11.05 1.19 -17.11
CA PHE A 133 -12.26 1.75 -17.72
C PHE A 133 -13.15 2.52 -16.72
N GLY A 134 -12.91 2.36 -15.41
CA GLY A 134 -13.56 3.14 -14.36
C GLY A 134 -12.80 4.44 -14.06
N GLY A 135 -11.47 4.42 -14.10
CA GLY A 135 -10.58 5.57 -13.98
C GLY A 135 -10.72 6.40 -12.70
N ALA A 136 -11.30 5.84 -11.63
CA ALA A 136 -11.39 6.51 -10.33
C ALA A 136 -10.18 6.15 -9.45
N ASP A 137 -9.67 7.13 -8.71
CA ASP A 137 -8.75 6.89 -7.60
C ASP A 137 -9.49 6.90 -6.25
N SER A 138 -8.77 6.63 -5.16
CA SER A 138 -9.35 6.59 -3.81
C SER A 138 -9.93 7.94 -3.36
N ILE A 139 -9.42 9.06 -3.89
CA ILE A 139 -9.90 10.41 -3.60
C ILE A 139 -11.22 10.65 -4.34
N SER A 140 -11.28 10.26 -5.61
CA SER A 140 -12.46 10.34 -6.47
C SER A 140 -13.60 9.52 -5.89
N LEU A 141 -13.34 8.31 -5.37
CA LEU A 141 -14.36 7.52 -4.67
C LEU A 141 -14.98 8.27 -3.48
N ARG A 142 -14.14 8.91 -2.66
CA ARG A 142 -14.61 9.72 -1.51
C ARG A 142 -15.41 10.93 -1.96
N ARG A 143 -14.94 11.63 -3.00
CA ARG A 143 -15.62 12.79 -3.58
C ARG A 143 -16.99 12.40 -4.15
N MET A 144 -17.04 11.35 -4.97
CA MET A 144 -18.28 10.81 -5.53
C MET A 144 -19.25 10.41 -4.43
N ARG A 145 -18.79 9.71 -3.39
CA ARG A 145 -19.66 9.34 -2.25
C ARG A 145 -20.23 10.56 -1.55
N ARG A 146 -19.45 11.61 -1.30
CA ARG A 146 -19.94 12.87 -0.72
C ARG A 146 -20.93 13.59 -1.64
N ALA A 147 -20.62 13.67 -2.93
CA ALA A 147 -21.51 14.30 -3.92
C ALA A 147 -22.84 13.54 -4.04
N LEU A 148 -22.84 12.21 -4.02
CA LEU A 148 -24.05 11.39 -3.95
C LEU A 148 -24.88 11.67 -2.69
N LEU A 149 -24.23 11.84 -1.53
CA LEU A 149 -24.92 12.20 -0.30
C LEU A 149 -25.55 13.60 -0.38
N ASN A 150 -24.86 14.56 -0.97
CA ASN A 150 -25.35 15.93 -1.13
C ASN A 150 -26.47 16.05 -2.17
N ALA A 151 -26.48 15.18 -3.19
CA ALA A 151 -27.51 15.15 -4.23
C ALA A 151 -28.80 14.43 -3.80
N ARG A 152 -28.93 14.03 -2.52
CA ARG A 152 -30.15 13.40 -2.00
C ARG A 152 -31.31 14.38 -1.95
N GLU A 153 -32.47 13.90 -2.33
CA GLU A 153 -33.74 14.59 -2.09
C GLU A 153 -34.12 14.53 -0.60
N GLU A 154 -34.87 15.53 -0.13
CA GLU A 154 -35.38 15.55 1.25
C GLU A 154 -36.22 14.29 1.54
N GLY A 155 -35.87 13.56 2.59
CA GLY A 155 -36.53 12.31 2.97
C GLY A 155 -35.88 11.03 2.45
N ASP A 156 -34.87 11.11 1.57
CA ASP A 156 -34.12 9.94 1.10
C ASP A 156 -33.18 9.38 2.19
N GLN A 157 -33.53 8.19 2.69
CA GLN A 157 -32.80 7.47 3.76
C GLN A 157 -31.79 6.45 3.25
N ARG A 158 -31.53 6.37 1.92
CA ARG A 158 -30.52 5.43 1.38
C ARG A 158 -29.16 5.68 2.04
N SER A 159 -28.21 4.74 1.96
CA SER A 159 -26.82 4.99 2.40
C SER A 159 -25.96 5.47 1.22
N GLY A 160 -24.79 6.07 1.48
CA GLY A 160 -23.88 6.48 0.40
C GLY A 160 -23.46 5.29 -0.47
N THR A 161 -23.35 4.11 0.16
CA THR A 161 -23.12 2.83 -0.52
C THR A 161 -24.29 2.45 -1.43
N GLN A 162 -25.52 2.54 -0.94
CA GLN A 162 -26.69 2.20 -1.76
C GLN A 162 -26.84 3.14 -2.95
N LEU A 163 -26.57 4.44 -2.76
CA LEU A 163 -26.58 5.41 -3.86
C LEU A 163 -25.51 5.11 -4.91
N MET A 164 -24.32 4.67 -4.50
CA MET A 164 -23.26 4.28 -5.44
C MET A 164 -23.67 3.05 -6.25
N ILE A 165 -24.25 2.04 -5.59
CA ILE A 165 -24.78 0.84 -6.26
C ILE A 165 -25.88 1.23 -7.26
N ASP A 166 -26.86 2.04 -6.82
CA ASP A 166 -27.96 2.51 -7.68
C ASP A 166 -27.44 3.33 -8.87
N ALA A 167 -26.43 4.18 -8.66
CA ALA A 167 -25.82 4.98 -9.72
C ALA A 167 -25.16 4.12 -10.80
N ILE A 168 -24.50 3.03 -10.43
CA ILE A 168 -23.92 2.08 -11.39
C ILE A 168 -25.02 1.23 -12.04
N ASP A 169 -25.96 0.71 -11.25
CA ASP A 169 -26.94 -0.27 -11.68
C ASP A 169 -28.01 0.33 -12.62
N LYS A 170 -28.52 1.51 -12.27
CA LYS A 170 -29.63 2.18 -12.96
C LYS A 170 -29.16 3.35 -13.82
N GLY A 171 -28.12 4.06 -13.39
CA GLY A 171 -27.61 5.25 -14.08
C GLY A 171 -28.35 6.55 -13.70
N ASP A 172 -29.11 6.54 -12.60
CA ASP A 172 -30.13 7.55 -12.30
C ASP A 172 -29.62 8.74 -11.46
N ILE A 173 -28.31 8.80 -11.14
CA ILE A 173 -27.78 9.85 -10.26
C ILE A 173 -26.66 10.60 -10.96
N TYR A 174 -27.00 11.82 -11.39
CA TYR A 174 -26.01 12.76 -11.89
C TYR A 174 -25.37 13.52 -10.73
N ILE A 175 -24.05 13.49 -10.66
CA ILE A 175 -23.25 14.25 -9.71
C ILE A 175 -22.11 14.95 -10.45
N GLU A 176 -21.64 16.05 -9.87
CA GLU A 176 -20.36 16.65 -10.25
C GLU A 176 -19.23 15.61 -10.08
N ASP A 177 -18.32 15.53 -11.05
CA ASP A 177 -17.28 14.49 -11.15
C ASP A 177 -17.79 13.03 -11.24
N GLY A 178 -19.05 12.81 -11.65
CA GLY A 178 -19.68 11.49 -11.80
C GLY A 178 -19.24 10.66 -13.02
N SER A 179 -18.24 11.11 -13.79
CA SER A 179 -17.80 10.45 -15.03
C SER A 179 -17.41 8.97 -14.84
N PRO A 180 -16.71 8.56 -13.77
CA PRO A 180 -16.45 7.15 -13.49
C PRO A 180 -17.72 6.29 -13.34
N LEU A 181 -18.70 6.77 -12.55
CA LEU A 181 -19.97 6.06 -12.34
C LEU A 181 -20.71 5.88 -13.66
N LYS A 182 -20.76 6.95 -14.47
CA LYS A 182 -21.41 6.92 -15.78
C LYS A 182 -20.72 5.95 -16.74
N ARG A 183 -19.39 5.97 -16.85
CA ARG A 183 -18.63 5.04 -17.72
C ARG A 183 -18.90 3.59 -17.35
N VAL A 184 -18.83 3.23 -16.06
CA VAL A 184 -19.09 1.86 -15.61
C VAL A 184 -20.56 1.48 -15.83
N SER A 185 -21.51 2.37 -15.55
CA SER A 185 -22.95 2.14 -15.75
C SER A 185 -23.29 1.91 -17.23
N ASP A 186 -22.80 2.78 -18.12
CA ASP A 186 -23.03 2.69 -19.56
C ASP A 186 -22.41 1.41 -20.15
N LEU A 187 -21.22 1.03 -19.69
CA LEU A 187 -20.56 -0.21 -20.08
C LEU A 187 -21.34 -1.45 -19.58
N LEU A 188 -21.78 -1.44 -18.32
CA LEU A 188 -22.58 -2.52 -17.74
C LEU A 188 -23.93 -2.66 -18.46
N ARG A 189 -24.57 -1.55 -18.85
CA ARG A 189 -25.82 -1.56 -19.62
C ARG A 189 -25.63 -2.28 -20.97
N LYS A 190 -24.54 -1.99 -21.68
CA LYS A 190 -24.19 -2.65 -22.96
C LYS A 190 -23.90 -4.14 -22.76
N ALA A 191 -23.13 -4.50 -21.73
CA ALA A 191 -22.83 -5.89 -21.40
C ALA A 191 -24.11 -6.69 -21.08
N ARG A 192 -25.00 -6.14 -20.25
CA ARG A 192 -26.30 -6.76 -19.91
C ARG A 192 -27.21 -6.94 -21.13
N ALA A 193 -27.17 -6.01 -22.09
CA ALA A 193 -27.95 -6.13 -23.32
C ALA A 193 -27.51 -7.33 -24.17
N VAL A 194 -26.22 -7.67 -24.17
CA VAL A 194 -25.69 -8.86 -24.85
C VAL A 194 -25.97 -10.12 -24.03
N ALA A 195 -25.67 -10.10 -22.72
CA ALA A 195 -25.87 -11.25 -21.82
C ALA A 195 -27.33 -11.76 -21.75
N LYS A 196 -28.33 -10.90 -22.02
CA LYS A 196 -29.74 -11.28 -22.08
C LYS A 196 -30.12 -12.09 -23.33
N LYS A 197 -29.30 -12.09 -24.38
CA LYS A 197 -29.60 -12.83 -25.61
C LYS A 197 -29.31 -14.33 -25.39
N PRO A 198 -30.27 -15.24 -25.64
CA PRO A 198 -30.06 -16.68 -25.41
C PRO A 198 -28.91 -17.29 -26.21
N GLU A 199 -28.65 -16.74 -27.40
CA GLU A 199 -27.60 -17.20 -28.31
C GLU A 199 -26.25 -16.50 -28.10
N SER A 200 -26.14 -15.57 -27.13
CA SER A 200 -24.88 -14.86 -26.90
C SER A 200 -23.81 -15.81 -26.42
N ARG A 201 -22.68 -15.82 -27.12
CA ARG A 201 -21.48 -16.55 -26.75
C ARG A 201 -20.62 -15.71 -25.82
N ALA A 202 -19.62 -16.36 -25.21
CA ALA A 202 -18.67 -15.68 -24.35
C ALA A 202 -17.89 -14.58 -25.10
N GLU A 203 -17.50 -14.85 -26.35
CA GLU A 203 -16.83 -13.92 -27.25
C GLU A 203 -17.66 -12.65 -27.49
N ASP A 204 -18.97 -12.79 -27.71
CA ASP A 204 -19.88 -11.65 -27.94
C ASP A 204 -19.96 -10.74 -26.71
N LEU A 205 -20.07 -11.34 -25.52
CA LEU A 205 -20.13 -10.61 -24.26
C LEU A 205 -18.82 -9.87 -23.98
N LEU A 206 -17.69 -10.57 -24.08
CA LEU A 206 -16.36 -9.99 -23.87
C LEU A 206 -16.06 -8.90 -24.90
N TRP A 207 -16.43 -9.10 -26.16
CA TRP A 207 -16.28 -8.09 -27.21
C TRP A 207 -17.11 -6.84 -26.92
N ALA A 208 -18.36 -7.01 -26.49
CA ALA A 208 -19.22 -5.88 -26.13
C ALA A 208 -18.64 -5.04 -24.99
N ILE A 209 -17.95 -5.66 -24.04
CA ILE A 209 -17.24 -4.95 -22.97
C ILE A 209 -15.97 -4.29 -23.54
N TRP A 210 -15.10 -5.05 -24.19
CA TRP A 210 -13.81 -4.59 -24.68
C TRP A 210 -13.91 -3.42 -25.67
N ASP A 211 -14.81 -3.51 -26.66
CA ASP A 211 -14.96 -2.49 -27.71
C ASP A 211 -15.60 -1.18 -27.21
N ASN A 212 -16.31 -1.24 -26.07
CA ASN A 212 -17.01 -0.09 -25.49
C ASN A 212 -16.35 0.47 -24.22
N ALA A 213 -15.30 -0.16 -23.72
CA ALA A 213 -14.56 0.31 -22.55
C ALA A 213 -13.79 1.60 -22.88
N LEU A 214 -13.98 2.64 -22.07
CA LEU A 214 -13.35 3.95 -22.23
C LEU A 214 -12.47 4.31 -21.04
N THR A 215 -11.30 4.88 -21.29
CA THR A 215 -10.39 5.42 -20.27
C THR A 215 -10.95 6.72 -19.66
N SER A 216 -10.27 7.26 -18.65
CA SER A 216 -10.59 8.58 -18.07
C SER A 216 -10.44 9.74 -19.05
N GLU A 217 -9.71 9.55 -20.15
CA GLU A 217 -9.51 10.52 -21.23
C GLU A 217 -10.50 10.32 -22.40
N ASP A 218 -11.58 9.57 -22.19
CA ASP A 218 -12.59 9.22 -23.20
C ASP A 218 -12.04 8.52 -24.46
N GLN A 219 -10.91 7.83 -24.33
CA GLN A 219 -10.34 6.99 -25.39
C GLN A 219 -10.74 5.53 -25.18
N LYS A 220 -10.90 4.76 -26.27
CA LYS A 220 -11.07 3.30 -26.14
C LYS A 220 -9.86 2.69 -25.45
N VAL A 221 -10.10 1.81 -24.46
CA VAL A 221 -9.03 1.10 -23.75
C VAL A 221 -8.13 0.35 -24.73
N SER A 222 -8.72 -0.26 -25.77
CA SER A 222 -7.99 -0.95 -26.84
C SER A 222 -7.01 -0.05 -27.60
N ASP A 223 -7.41 1.18 -27.93
CA ASP A 223 -6.55 2.15 -28.61
C ASP A 223 -5.48 2.70 -27.66
N ALA A 224 -5.84 2.97 -26.41
CA ALA A 224 -4.90 3.44 -25.38
C ALA A 224 -3.79 2.41 -25.14
N TRP A 225 -4.15 1.14 -24.91
CA TRP A 225 -3.19 0.05 -24.71
C TRP A 225 -2.32 -0.17 -25.95
N ARG A 226 -2.90 -0.16 -27.17
CA ARG A 226 -2.13 -0.28 -28.42
C ARG A 226 -1.11 0.85 -28.57
N ASN A 227 -1.54 2.10 -28.38
CA ASN A 227 -0.67 3.26 -28.52
C ASN A 227 0.45 3.27 -27.46
N GLN A 228 0.18 2.75 -26.27
CA GLN A 228 1.15 2.62 -25.20
C GLN A 228 2.15 1.49 -25.48
N ALA A 229 1.69 0.33 -25.95
CA ALA A 229 2.51 -0.82 -26.32
C ALA A 229 3.52 -0.49 -27.43
N LEU A 230 3.11 0.33 -28.41
CA LEU A 230 3.99 0.79 -29.49
C LEU A 230 5.15 1.70 -29.03
N ARG A 231 5.13 2.21 -27.80
CA ARG A 231 6.18 3.08 -27.25
C ARG A 231 7.20 2.26 -26.46
N PRO A 232 8.51 2.29 -26.82
CA PRO A 232 9.57 1.59 -26.07
C PRO A 232 9.72 2.15 -24.65
N SER A 233 9.01 1.56 -23.69
CA SER A 233 9.00 1.98 -22.29
C SER A 233 8.53 0.84 -21.38
N ILE A 234 8.80 0.94 -20.08
CA ILE A 234 8.29 -0.03 -19.07
C ILE A 234 6.75 -0.08 -19.12
N ARG A 235 6.12 1.09 -19.27
CA ARG A 235 4.67 1.21 -19.44
C ARG A 235 4.17 0.56 -20.73
N GLY A 236 4.95 0.63 -21.81
CA GLY A 236 4.66 -0.05 -23.07
C GLY A 236 4.73 -1.56 -22.94
N ALA A 237 5.76 -2.08 -22.27
CA ALA A 237 5.88 -3.53 -22.01
C ALA A 237 4.76 -4.08 -21.12
N ALA A 238 4.21 -3.28 -20.21
CA ALA A 238 3.02 -3.64 -19.44
C ALA A 238 1.78 -3.70 -20.34
N ALA A 239 1.53 -2.65 -21.13
CA ALA A 239 0.38 -2.60 -22.03
C ALA A 239 0.40 -3.70 -23.10
N ASP A 240 1.58 -4.05 -23.63
CA ASP A 240 1.77 -5.16 -24.56
C ASP A 240 1.36 -6.51 -23.93
N ARG A 241 1.78 -6.74 -22.69
CA ARG A 241 1.38 -7.92 -21.89
C ARG A 241 -0.13 -7.95 -21.63
N ASP A 242 -0.72 -6.80 -21.31
CA ASP A 242 -2.16 -6.71 -21.05
C ASP A 242 -2.97 -7.02 -22.32
N LEU A 243 -2.49 -6.59 -23.49
CA LEU A 243 -3.06 -6.95 -24.79
C LEU A 243 -2.92 -8.45 -25.09
N ASP A 244 -1.76 -9.04 -24.84
CA ASP A 244 -1.55 -10.48 -25.01
C ASP A 244 -2.50 -11.30 -24.12
N ALA A 245 -2.67 -10.89 -22.86
CA ALA A 245 -3.61 -11.53 -21.94
C ALA A 245 -5.07 -11.40 -22.42
N MET A 246 -5.45 -10.24 -22.97
CA MET A 246 -6.77 -10.03 -23.56
C MET A 246 -7.00 -10.93 -24.79
N MET A 247 -6.00 -11.05 -25.68
CA MET A 247 -6.07 -11.97 -26.83
C MET A 247 -6.21 -13.43 -26.37
N GLN A 248 -5.44 -13.84 -25.36
CA GLN A 248 -5.54 -15.18 -24.78
C GLN A 248 -6.93 -15.46 -24.20
N LEU A 249 -7.57 -14.46 -23.58
CA LEU A 249 -8.94 -14.58 -23.09
C LEU A 249 -9.94 -14.81 -24.24
N PHE A 250 -9.83 -14.06 -25.34
CA PHE A 250 -10.67 -14.26 -26.52
C PHE A 250 -10.44 -15.63 -27.17
N ASP A 251 -9.18 -16.07 -27.30
CA ASP A 251 -8.85 -17.40 -27.83
C ASP A 251 -9.39 -18.54 -26.94
N SER A 252 -9.40 -18.34 -25.62
CA SER A 252 -9.99 -19.28 -24.67
C SER A 252 -11.51 -19.33 -24.82
N ALA A 253 -12.16 -18.17 -24.94
CA ALA A 253 -13.61 -18.06 -25.15
C ALA A 253 -14.07 -18.69 -26.48
N ALA A 254 -13.30 -18.50 -27.56
CA ALA A 254 -13.57 -19.09 -28.87
C ALA A 254 -13.49 -20.62 -28.82
N ARG A 255 -12.38 -21.17 -28.28
CA ARG A 255 -12.21 -22.63 -28.10
C ARG A 255 -13.29 -23.24 -27.23
N TYR A 256 -13.71 -22.54 -26.18
CA TYR A 256 -14.81 -22.99 -25.33
C TYR A 256 -16.12 -23.08 -26.12
N SER A 257 -16.42 -22.06 -26.92
CA SER A 257 -17.64 -22.00 -27.73
C SER A 257 -17.65 -23.07 -28.83
N GLU A 258 -16.50 -23.38 -29.43
CA GLU A 258 -16.35 -24.50 -30.37
C GLU A 258 -16.58 -25.86 -29.70
N ARG A 259 -16.04 -26.05 -28.50
CA ARG A 259 -16.18 -27.30 -27.74
C ARG A 259 -17.58 -27.51 -27.18
N PHE A 260 -18.25 -26.42 -26.79
CA PHE A 260 -19.59 -26.43 -26.18
C PHE A 260 -20.55 -25.45 -26.89
N PRO A 261 -21.00 -25.75 -28.13
CA PRO A 261 -21.81 -24.82 -28.93
C PRO A 261 -23.15 -24.41 -28.32
N MET A 262 -23.70 -25.22 -27.40
CA MET A 262 -24.96 -24.96 -26.70
C MET A 262 -24.77 -24.29 -25.34
N SER A 263 -23.52 -23.96 -24.96
CA SER A 263 -23.24 -23.24 -23.72
C SER A 263 -23.39 -21.73 -23.94
N GLY A 264 -24.15 -21.07 -23.06
CA GLY A 264 -24.25 -19.60 -23.08
C GLY A 264 -23.01 -18.94 -22.48
N ALA A 265 -22.83 -17.64 -22.73
CA ALA A 265 -21.72 -16.83 -22.22
C ALA A 265 -21.41 -17.03 -20.72
N GLY A 266 -22.46 -17.21 -19.89
CA GLY A 266 -22.30 -17.37 -18.45
C GLY A 266 -21.60 -18.64 -17.98
N ALA A 267 -21.60 -19.71 -18.79
CA ALA A 267 -20.91 -20.96 -18.45
C ALA A 267 -19.39 -20.79 -18.51
N PHE A 268 -18.90 -20.18 -19.60
CA PHE A 268 -17.48 -19.87 -19.76
C PHE A 268 -16.96 -18.91 -18.68
N ILE A 269 -17.69 -17.82 -18.41
CA ILE A 269 -17.26 -16.84 -17.40
C ILE A 269 -17.11 -17.50 -16.01
N LYS A 270 -18.01 -18.41 -15.63
CA LYS A 270 -17.90 -19.14 -14.37
C LYS A 270 -16.70 -20.08 -14.33
N GLU A 271 -16.35 -20.69 -15.46
CA GLU A 271 -15.22 -21.60 -15.57
C GLU A 271 -13.88 -20.85 -15.51
N ILE A 272 -13.71 -19.80 -16.32
CA ILE A 272 -12.45 -19.06 -16.40
C ILE A 272 -12.10 -18.36 -15.08
N VAL A 273 -13.11 -17.88 -14.34
CA VAL A 273 -12.91 -17.23 -13.02
C VAL A 273 -12.43 -18.23 -11.96
N GLN A 274 -12.69 -19.54 -12.15
CA GLN A 274 -12.23 -20.60 -11.25
C GLN A 274 -10.89 -21.23 -11.69
N GLU A 275 -10.31 -20.77 -12.79
CA GLU A 275 -9.04 -21.30 -13.29
C GLU A 275 -7.85 -20.73 -12.49
N ASP A 276 -7.22 -21.59 -11.69
CA ASP A 276 -6.04 -21.24 -10.89
C ASP A 276 -4.70 -21.55 -11.59
N ILE A 277 -4.74 -22.27 -12.71
CA ILE A 277 -3.55 -22.72 -13.45
C ILE A 277 -3.52 -22.02 -14.80
N ALA A 278 -2.40 -21.38 -15.13
CA ALA A 278 -2.22 -20.80 -16.46
C ALA A 278 -2.24 -21.90 -17.54
N GLY A 279 -3.18 -21.81 -18.49
CA GLY A 279 -3.18 -22.67 -19.66
C GLY A 279 -1.96 -22.43 -20.58
N ASP A 280 -1.57 -23.45 -21.35
CA ASP A 280 -0.48 -23.34 -22.33
C ASP A 280 -0.82 -22.28 -23.39
N VAL A 281 0.02 -21.24 -23.48
CA VAL A 281 -0.09 -20.18 -24.48
C VAL A 281 0.51 -20.68 -25.80
N ILE A 282 -0.36 -20.95 -26.77
CA ILE A 282 0.03 -21.38 -28.13
C ILE A 282 0.37 -20.16 -29.02
N THR A 283 -0.08 -18.97 -28.64
CA THR A 283 0.00 -17.72 -29.41
C THR A 283 1.26 -16.90 -29.14
N ALA A 284 2.45 -17.50 -29.31
CA ALA A 284 3.69 -16.74 -29.44
C ALA A 284 3.96 -16.42 -30.94
N LYS A 285 3.15 -15.56 -31.56
CA LYS A 285 3.35 -15.07 -32.94
C LYS A 285 3.52 -13.55 -32.97
N GLY A 286 4.48 -13.05 -32.20
CA GLY A 286 5.02 -11.69 -32.32
C GLY A 286 6.54 -11.76 -32.49
N ALA A 287 7.14 -10.83 -33.24
CA ALA A 287 8.58 -10.68 -33.29
C ALA A 287 9.12 -10.59 -31.85
N ARG A 288 9.99 -11.52 -31.43
CA ARG A 288 10.46 -11.58 -30.04
C ARG A 288 11.05 -10.22 -29.66
N PRO A 289 10.47 -9.49 -28.68
CA PRO A 289 11.10 -8.29 -28.18
C PRO A 289 12.52 -8.59 -27.66
N ASP A 290 13.39 -7.59 -27.64
CA ASP A 290 14.73 -7.72 -27.06
C ASP A 290 14.62 -7.80 -25.51
N PHE A 291 14.46 -8.99 -24.95
CA PHE A 291 14.27 -9.21 -23.50
C PHE A 291 15.10 -10.37 -22.95
N VAL A 292 15.37 -10.31 -21.64
CA VAL A 292 16.06 -11.37 -20.90
C VAL A 292 15.08 -12.47 -20.53
N GLU A 293 15.43 -13.71 -20.86
CA GLU A 293 14.62 -14.86 -20.47
C GLU A 293 14.95 -15.35 -19.06
N ILE A 294 13.92 -15.55 -18.23
CA ILE A 294 14.02 -16.14 -16.89
C ILE A 294 13.26 -17.45 -16.95
N LEU A 295 13.96 -18.58 -16.95
CA LEU A 295 13.35 -19.88 -17.19
C LEU A 295 13.93 -20.98 -16.31
N THR A 296 13.18 -22.08 -16.21
CA THR A 296 13.69 -23.30 -15.59
C THR A 296 14.66 -23.99 -16.55
N VAL A 297 15.60 -24.76 -16.02
CA VAL A 297 16.60 -25.46 -16.84
C VAL A 297 15.94 -26.47 -17.79
N HIS A 298 14.83 -27.07 -17.40
CA HIS A 298 14.04 -27.96 -18.25
C HIS A 298 13.50 -27.24 -19.50
N SER A 299 13.07 -25.99 -19.34
CA SER A 299 12.59 -25.11 -20.41
C SER A 299 13.71 -24.60 -21.33
N SER A 300 14.99 -24.79 -20.96
CA SER A 300 16.15 -24.33 -21.73
C SER A 300 16.57 -25.28 -22.86
N LYS A 301 15.93 -26.47 -22.94
CA LYS A 301 16.32 -27.53 -23.86
C LYS A 301 16.34 -27.05 -25.32
N GLY A 302 17.47 -27.25 -25.99
CA GLY A 302 17.66 -26.89 -27.41
C GLY A 302 17.91 -25.40 -27.66
N ARG A 303 17.97 -24.57 -26.62
CA ARG A 303 18.22 -23.12 -26.71
C ARG A 303 19.62 -22.80 -26.17
N GLN A 304 20.17 -21.65 -26.56
CA GLN A 304 21.50 -21.17 -26.15
C GLN A 304 21.54 -19.64 -26.20
N TRP A 305 22.34 -19.02 -25.33
CA TRP A 305 22.49 -17.58 -25.18
C TRP A 305 23.96 -17.19 -25.11
N LYS A 306 24.31 -15.94 -25.41
CA LYS A 306 25.70 -15.46 -25.24
C LYS A 306 26.08 -15.39 -23.77
N ILE A 307 25.16 -14.92 -22.93
CA ILE A 307 25.35 -14.79 -21.49
C ILE A 307 24.30 -15.62 -20.76
N VAL A 308 24.74 -16.45 -19.82
CA VAL A 308 23.84 -17.23 -18.96
C VAL A 308 24.23 -17.03 -17.49
N ALA A 309 23.25 -16.77 -16.64
CA ALA A 309 23.39 -16.86 -15.20
C ALA A 309 22.63 -18.08 -14.68
N ILE A 310 23.30 -18.98 -13.96
CA ILE A 310 22.69 -20.08 -13.23
C ILE A 310 22.55 -19.63 -11.79
N ALA A 311 21.32 -19.31 -11.39
CA ALA A 311 21.03 -18.69 -10.11
C ALA A 311 20.43 -19.67 -9.10
N GLY A 312 20.70 -19.42 -7.81
CA GLY A 312 20.17 -20.20 -6.71
C GLY A 312 20.69 -21.64 -6.63
N VAL A 313 22.00 -21.84 -6.84
CA VAL A 313 22.64 -23.17 -6.68
C VAL A 313 22.89 -23.46 -5.19
N GLN A 314 21.80 -23.59 -4.43
CA GLN A 314 21.80 -23.79 -2.98
C GLN A 314 21.60 -25.25 -2.58
N ASP A 315 22.11 -25.60 -1.40
CA ASP A 315 21.79 -26.88 -0.78
C ASP A 315 20.27 -27.04 -0.56
N GLY A 316 19.78 -28.25 -0.78
CA GLY A 316 18.35 -28.57 -0.75
C GLY A 316 17.48 -27.97 -1.87
N VAL A 317 18.01 -27.06 -2.69
CA VAL A 317 17.33 -26.48 -3.86
C VAL A 317 17.83 -27.11 -5.16
N TRP A 318 19.15 -27.10 -5.36
CA TRP A 318 19.80 -27.71 -6.53
C TRP A 318 21.18 -28.24 -6.11
N PRO A 319 21.36 -29.57 -5.98
CA PRO A 319 20.48 -30.68 -6.39
C PRO A 319 19.23 -30.85 -5.53
N ASN A 320 18.09 -31.09 -6.18
CA ASN A 320 16.88 -31.50 -5.48
C ASN A 320 16.85 -33.03 -5.34
N LEU A 321 17.38 -33.52 -4.23
CA LEU A 321 17.47 -34.96 -3.92
C LEU A 321 16.24 -35.50 -3.19
N ARG A 322 15.16 -34.71 -3.07
CA ARG A 322 13.92 -35.18 -2.44
C ARG A 322 13.27 -36.22 -3.36
N GLN A 323 13.26 -37.47 -2.90
CA GLN A 323 12.47 -38.52 -3.54
C GLN A 323 11.00 -38.12 -3.46
N ARG A 324 10.38 -37.88 -4.62
CA ARG A 324 8.94 -37.69 -4.72
C ARG A 324 8.30 -39.07 -4.62
N SER A 325 8.31 -39.62 -3.42
CA SER A 325 7.63 -40.87 -3.11
C SER A 325 6.17 -40.72 -3.50
N SER A 326 5.77 -41.27 -4.64
CA SER A 326 4.35 -41.53 -4.87
C SER A 326 3.93 -42.51 -3.77
N LEU A 327 2.71 -42.36 -3.26
CA LEU A 327 2.13 -43.27 -2.26
C LEU A 327 2.21 -44.75 -2.72
N LEU A 328 2.33 -44.98 -4.03
CA LEU A 328 2.44 -46.27 -4.69
C LEU A 328 3.88 -46.71 -5.01
N GLY A 329 4.89 -45.87 -4.77
CA GLY A 329 6.31 -46.20 -4.98
C GLY A 329 6.72 -46.44 -6.44
N SER A 330 6.11 -45.74 -7.40
CA SER A 330 6.38 -45.86 -8.85
C SER A 330 7.88 -45.88 -9.24
N GLU A 331 8.72 -45.03 -8.66
CA GLU A 331 10.17 -45.02 -8.96
C GLU A 331 10.85 -46.34 -8.58
N ARG A 332 10.47 -46.94 -7.44
CA ARG A 332 10.98 -48.25 -7.00
C ARG A 332 10.53 -49.38 -7.92
N LEU A 333 9.32 -49.28 -8.48
CA LEU A 333 8.82 -50.26 -9.45
C LEU A 333 9.68 -50.27 -10.73
N VAL A 334 10.03 -49.09 -11.24
CA VAL A 334 10.89 -48.96 -12.44
C VAL A 334 12.26 -49.57 -12.20
N GLU A 335 12.88 -49.28 -11.06
CA GLU A 335 14.20 -49.82 -10.73
C GLU A 335 14.17 -51.33 -10.42
N MET A 336 13.08 -51.85 -9.83
CA MET A 336 12.90 -53.29 -9.63
C MET A 336 12.80 -54.05 -10.96
N VAL A 337 12.20 -53.44 -11.99
CA VAL A 337 12.15 -54.01 -13.34
C VAL A 337 13.52 -54.00 -14.01
N ARG A 338 14.30 -52.93 -13.83
CA ARG A 338 15.67 -52.81 -14.37
C ARG A 338 16.65 -53.74 -13.68
N TYR A 339 16.50 -53.92 -12.38
CA TYR A 339 17.37 -54.70 -11.53
C TYR A 339 16.59 -55.75 -10.72
N PRO A 340 16.24 -56.90 -11.34
CA PRO A 340 15.54 -57.98 -10.64
C PRO A 340 16.40 -58.55 -9.50
N ASN A 341 15.74 -58.94 -8.40
CA ASN A 341 16.34 -59.64 -7.24
C ASN A 341 17.34 -58.85 -6.37
N ILE A 342 17.33 -57.52 -6.45
CA ILE A 342 18.13 -56.67 -5.54
C ILE A 342 17.39 -56.44 -4.21
N PRO A 343 18.07 -56.46 -3.05
CA PRO A 343 17.47 -56.09 -1.76
C PRO A 343 16.88 -54.68 -1.76
N LYS A 344 15.76 -54.50 -1.04
CA LYS A 344 15.02 -53.22 -0.98
C LYS A 344 15.91 -52.01 -0.65
N GLY A 345 16.80 -52.13 0.33
CA GLY A 345 17.69 -51.01 0.74
C GLY A 345 18.73 -50.65 -0.32
N GLU A 346 19.11 -51.59 -1.18
CA GLU A 346 20.04 -51.33 -2.29
C GLU A 346 19.33 -50.69 -3.48
N LEU A 347 18.09 -51.11 -3.77
CA LEU A 347 17.19 -50.41 -4.73
C LEU A 347 16.92 -48.95 -4.33
N GLU A 348 16.74 -48.67 -3.04
CA GLU A 348 16.56 -47.29 -2.54
C GLU A 348 17.82 -46.44 -2.76
N ARG A 349 19.01 -47.01 -2.55
CA ARG A 349 20.29 -46.35 -2.85
C ARG A 349 20.49 -46.11 -4.35
N ILE A 350 20.16 -47.10 -5.18
CA ILE A 350 20.22 -46.95 -6.65
C ILE A 350 19.30 -45.83 -7.11
N SER A 351 18.06 -45.77 -6.59
CA SER A 351 17.10 -44.71 -6.91
C SER A 351 17.60 -43.32 -6.47
N ALA A 352 18.16 -43.21 -5.25
CA ALA A 352 18.74 -41.97 -4.76
C ALA A 352 19.96 -41.50 -5.57
N ASN A 353 20.84 -42.42 -5.95
CA ASN A 353 22.00 -42.12 -6.80
C ASN A 353 21.57 -41.70 -8.21
N GLY A 354 20.57 -42.38 -8.79
CA GLY A 354 20.00 -42.01 -10.09
C GLY A 354 19.46 -40.58 -10.10
N LEU A 355 18.77 -40.16 -9.03
CA LEU A 355 18.30 -38.79 -8.89
C LEU A 355 19.45 -37.77 -8.83
N ARG A 356 20.54 -38.09 -8.11
CA ARG A 356 21.74 -37.24 -8.06
C ARG A 356 22.41 -37.13 -9.44
N ASP A 357 22.51 -38.24 -10.17
CA ASP A 357 23.06 -38.26 -11.53
C ASP A 357 22.21 -37.44 -12.51
N ASP A 358 20.88 -37.51 -12.40
CA ASP A 358 19.98 -36.71 -13.22
C ASP A 358 20.06 -35.22 -12.90
N GLU A 359 20.19 -34.83 -11.61
CA GLU A 359 20.43 -33.44 -11.22
C GLU A 359 21.81 -32.92 -11.69
N ASN A 360 22.86 -33.77 -11.67
CA ASN A 360 24.18 -33.46 -12.24
C ASN A 360 24.10 -33.21 -13.75
N ARG A 361 23.34 -34.07 -14.47
CA ARG A 361 23.09 -33.88 -15.91
C ARG A 361 22.33 -32.59 -16.18
N LEU A 362 21.36 -32.25 -15.35
CA LEU A 362 20.61 -31.00 -15.46
C LEU A 362 21.53 -29.78 -15.29
N PHE A 363 22.45 -29.82 -14.31
CA PHE A 363 23.43 -28.76 -14.11
C PHE A 363 24.40 -28.62 -15.29
N LEU A 364 24.88 -29.74 -15.84
CA LEU A 364 25.67 -29.75 -17.08
C LEU A 364 24.91 -29.16 -18.27
N VAL A 365 23.61 -29.50 -18.40
CA VAL A 365 22.74 -28.92 -19.43
C VAL A 365 22.65 -27.40 -19.28
N ALA A 366 22.56 -26.88 -18.05
CA ALA A 366 22.52 -25.44 -17.79
C ALA A 366 23.83 -24.74 -18.16
N MET A 367 24.99 -25.30 -17.75
CA MET A 367 26.30 -24.72 -18.04
C MET A 367 26.57 -24.65 -19.55
N THR A 368 26.12 -25.64 -20.31
CA THR A 368 26.29 -25.71 -21.77
C THR A 368 25.34 -24.80 -22.57
N ARG A 369 24.49 -24.01 -21.90
CA ARG A 369 23.64 -23.01 -22.58
C ARG A 369 24.37 -21.70 -22.90
N ALA A 370 25.47 -21.40 -22.20
CA ALA A 370 26.28 -20.21 -22.42
C ALA A 370 27.21 -20.38 -23.63
N LYS A 371 27.26 -19.37 -24.51
CA LYS A 371 28.23 -19.33 -25.63
C LYS A 371 29.47 -18.50 -25.32
N ALA A 372 29.43 -17.58 -24.36
CA ALA A 372 30.55 -16.70 -24.03
C ALA A 372 30.73 -16.50 -22.53
N HIS A 373 29.68 -16.08 -21.81
CA HIS A 373 29.78 -15.78 -20.38
C HIS A 373 28.84 -16.65 -19.55
N LEU A 374 29.39 -17.28 -18.51
CA LEU A 374 28.63 -18.09 -17.57
C LEU A 374 28.86 -17.58 -16.14
N TYR A 375 27.79 -17.17 -15.47
CA TYR A 375 27.79 -16.84 -14.05
C TYR A 375 27.09 -17.95 -13.29
N ILE A 376 27.71 -18.47 -12.24
CA ILE A 376 27.11 -19.45 -11.33
C ILE A 376 27.03 -18.78 -9.96
N THR A 377 25.83 -18.68 -9.40
CA THR A 377 25.60 -17.90 -8.18
C THR A 377 24.94 -18.72 -7.08
N ALA A 378 25.35 -18.44 -5.84
CA ALA A 378 24.80 -19.03 -4.62
C ALA A 378 24.78 -17.99 -3.49
N ILE A 379 24.05 -18.32 -2.42
CA ILE A 379 23.82 -17.47 -1.25
C ILE A 379 24.42 -18.19 -0.06
N GLN A 380 25.06 -17.43 0.82
CA GLN A 380 25.66 -17.93 2.04
C GLN A 380 25.28 -17.01 3.20
N ARG A 381 24.50 -17.56 4.14
CA ARG A 381 24.13 -16.96 5.43
C ARG A 381 24.11 -18.05 6.52
N GLU A 382 23.67 -17.74 7.73
CA GLU A 382 23.63 -18.74 8.81
C GLU A 382 22.76 -19.96 8.48
N ASP A 383 21.61 -19.75 7.84
CA ASP A 383 20.65 -20.81 7.50
C ASP A 383 20.71 -21.32 6.05
N ASP A 384 21.43 -20.64 5.16
CA ASP A 384 21.58 -21.07 3.75
C ASP A 384 23.05 -21.33 3.42
N ALA A 385 23.30 -22.46 2.77
CA ALA A 385 24.61 -22.83 2.25
C ALA A 385 24.56 -23.10 0.73
N PRO A 386 25.63 -22.78 -0.01
CA PRO A 386 25.82 -23.25 -1.38
C PRO A 386 25.81 -24.78 -1.45
N SER A 387 25.36 -25.36 -2.56
CA SER A 387 25.39 -26.81 -2.72
C SER A 387 26.75 -27.35 -3.17
N ASP A 388 26.93 -28.67 -3.04
CA ASP A 388 28.10 -29.41 -3.58
C ASP A 388 28.40 -29.06 -5.04
N LEU A 389 27.37 -28.79 -5.86
CA LEU A 389 27.51 -28.42 -7.27
C LEU A 389 28.21 -27.07 -7.43
N PHE A 390 27.77 -26.08 -6.63
CA PHE A 390 28.39 -24.76 -6.60
C PHE A 390 29.84 -24.84 -6.10
N GLU A 391 30.07 -25.53 -4.98
CA GLU A 391 31.40 -25.64 -4.40
C GLU A 391 32.38 -26.36 -5.33
N SER A 392 31.92 -27.40 -6.03
CA SER A 392 32.73 -28.09 -7.04
C SER A 392 33.10 -27.15 -8.19
N ALA A 393 32.16 -26.36 -8.68
CA ALA A 393 32.42 -25.38 -9.74
C ALA A 393 33.41 -24.30 -9.27
N GLU A 394 33.25 -23.80 -8.04
CA GLU A 394 34.13 -22.79 -7.47
C GLU A 394 35.56 -23.32 -7.26
N GLN A 395 35.71 -24.52 -6.74
CA GLN A 395 37.02 -25.16 -6.56
C GLN A 395 37.74 -25.41 -7.88
N ILE A 396 37.01 -25.72 -8.96
CA ILE A 396 37.59 -25.89 -10.30
C ILE A 396 38.13 -24.55 -10.82
N LEU A 397 37.41 -23.45 -10.60
CA LEU A 397 37.76 -22.12 -11.13
C LEU A 397 38.81 -21.40 -10.28
N GLN A 398 38.70 -21.45 -8.96
CA GLN A 398 39.55 -20.70 -8.02
C GLN A 398 40.67 -21.55 -7.41
N GLY A 399 40.61 -22.87 -7.56
CA GLY A 399 41.54 -23.84 -6.97
C GLY A 399 41.09 -24.36 -5.61
N LYS A 400 41.50 -25.58 -5.27
CA LYS A 400 41.06 -26.32 -4.06
C LYS A 400 41.30 -25.62 -2.71
N ASN A 401 42.20 -24.64 -2.67
CA ASN A 401 42.58 -23.93 -1.44
C ASN A 401 42.10 -22.47 -1.42
N ALA A 402 41.27 -22.05 -2.39
CA ALA A 402 40.70 -20.72 -2.39
C ALA A 402 39.78 -20.55 -1.17
N LYS A 403 39.93 -19.43 -0.46
CA LYS A 403 39.01 -19.09 0.62
C LYS A 403 37.70 -18.62 -0.01
N PRO A 404 36.54 -19.12 0.46
CA PRO A 404 35.26 -18.64 -0.02
C PRO A 404 35.09 -17.18 0.37
N LEU A 405 34.97 -16.29 -0.61
CA LEU A 405 34.77 -14.87 -0.42
C LEU A 405 33.38 -14.47 -0.91
N LEU A 406 32.69 -13.67 -0.09
CA LEU A 406 31.46 -13.03 -0.51
C LEU A 406 31.78 -11.99 -1.58
N THR A 407 30.99 -11.98 -2.65
CA THR A 407 31.12 -11.02 -3.74
C THR A 407 30.51 -9.69 -3.33
N GLU A 408 31.28 -8.62 -3.46
CA GLU A 408 30.74 -7.26 -3.32
C GLU A 408 29.86 -6.92 -4.51
N VAL A 409 28.62 -6.53 -4.23
CA VAL A 409 27.66 -6.16 -5.26
C VAL A 409 27.96 -4.74 -5.75
N PRO A 410 28.24 -4.53 -7.04
CA PRO A 410 28.46 -3.21 -7.59
C PRO A 410 27.17 -2.37 -7.53
N ARG A 411 27.31 -1.04 -7.46
CA ARG A 411 26.15 -0.15 -7.50
C ARG A 411 25.37 -0.35 -8.81
N PRO A 412 24.03 -0.31 -8.77
CA PRO A 412 23.22 -0.50 -9.96
C PRO A 412 23.49 0.61 -10.99
N ILE A 413 23.49 0.26 -12.28
CA ILE A 413 23.74 1.20 -13.39
C ILE A 413 22.43 1.95 -13.68
N THR A 414 22.09 2.90 -12.82
CA THR A 414 20.91 3.75 -12.96
C THR A 414 21.26 5.23 -12.81
N VAL A 415 20.45 6.09 -13.41
CA VAL A 415 20.61 7.54 -13.32
C VAL A 415 20.60 8.02 -11.85
N PRO A 416 19.65 7.60 -10.99
CA PRO A 416 19.67 7.99 -9.57
C PRO A 416 20.93 7.52 -8.83
N ALA A 417 21.44 6.31 -9.12
CA ALA A 417 22.64 5.79 -8.47
C ALA A 417 23.90 6.56 -8.88
N LEU A 418 24.02 6.92 -10.16
CA LEU A 418 25.10 7.76 -10.67
C LEU A 418 25.06 9.16 -10.04
N VAL A 419 23.89 9.81 -10.06
CA VAL A 419 23.72 11.15 -9.46
C VAL A 419 24.00 11.12 -7.96
N SER A 420 23.57 10.09 -7.23
CA SER A 420 23.91 9.90 -5.83
C SER A 420 25.42 9.81 -5.62
N ALA A 421 26.12 8.99 -6.41
CA ALA A 421 27.57 8.85 -6.32
C ALA A 421 28.30 10.17 -6.61
N LEU A 422 27.88 10.90 -7.65
CA LEU A 422 28.44 12.21 -7.99
C LEU A 422 28.17 13.24 -6.88
N ARG A 423 26.97 13.28 -6.32
CA ARG A 423 26.63 14.17 -5.20
C ARG A 423 27.49 13.90 -3.96
N THR A 424 27.75 12.64 -3.62
CA THR A 424 28.67 12.29 -2.53
C THR A 424 30.10 12.77 -2.81
N GLN A 425 30.54 12.76 -4.07
CA GLN A 425 31.88 13.20 -4.47
C GLN A 425 32.04 14.72 -4.54
N LEU A 426 30.96 15.52 -4.43
CA LEU A 426 31.06 16.98 -4.35
C LEU A 426 31.83 17.47 -3.13
N SER A 427 31.86 16.67 -2.05
CA SER A 427 32.65 16.93 -0.84
C SER A 427 33.98 16.17 -0.82
N GLY A 428 34.33 15.44 -1.88
CA GLY A 428 35.53 14.61 -1.97
C GLY A 428 36.62 15.17 -2.89
N ASP A 429 37.65 14.35 -3.13
CA ASP A 429 38.82 14.74 -3.95
C ASP A 429 38.48 15.04 -5.42
N LYS A 430 37.37 14.49 -5.91
CA LYS A 430 36.90 14.64 -7.31
C LYS A 430 35.76 15.65 -7.47
N LYS A 431 35.65 16.62 -6.55
CA LYS A 431 34.55 17.60 -6.54
C LYS A 431 34.31 18.32 -7.88
N ASP A 432 35.37 18.74 -8.57
CA ASP A 432 35.24 19.54 -9.79
C ASP A 432 34.76 18.67 -10.97
N GLU A 433 35.25 17.43 -11.07
CA GLU A 433 34.79 16.44 -12.04
C GLU A 433 33.33 16.07 -11.77
N ALA A 434 32.98 15.82 -10.50
CA ALA A 434 31.62 15.48 -10.10
C ALA A 434 30.62 16.61 -10.40
N ALA A 435 31.00 17.87 -10.12
CA ALA A 435 30.19 19.04 -10.43
C ALA A 435 30.00 19.23 -11.94
N ALA A 436 31.06 19.06 -12.73
CA ALA A 436 30.99 19.15 -14.19
C ALA A 436 30.07 18.06 -14.79
N LEU A 437 30.15 16.83 -14.27
CA LEU A 437 29.27 15.73 -14.70
C LEU A 437 27.81 15.98 -14.30
N LEU A 438 27.54 16.43 -13.07
CA LEU A 438 26.18 16.76 -12.63
C LEU A 438 25.57 17.89 -13.49
N LYS A 439 26.36 18.92 -13.79
CA LYS A 439 25.93 20.00 -14.70
C LYS A 439 25.55 19.44 -16.07
N LYS A 440 26.42 18.62 -16.67
CA LYS A 440 26.15 18.01 -17.97
C LYS A 440 24.88 17.14 -17.95
N LEU A 441 24.68 16.33 -16.91
CA LEU A 441 23.48 15.52 -16.76
C LEU A 441 22.22 16.40 -16.66
N SER A 442 22.29 17.51 -15.92
CA SER A 442 21.20 18.46 -15.81
C SER A 442 20.88 19.14 -17.15
N ASP A 443 21.90 19.56 -17.90
CA ASP A 443 21.75 20.20 -19.21
C ASP A 443 21.10 19.25 -20.24
N GLU A 444 21.33 17.93 -20.12
CA GLU A 444 20.70 16.88 -20.93
C GLU A 444 19.29 16.47 -20.43
N GLY A 445 18.72 17.20 -19.47
CA GLY A 445 17.34 17.00 -18.99
C GLY A 445 17.18 15.99 -17.86
N ILE A 446 18.26 15.54 -17.20
CA ILE A 446 18.16 14.69 -16.01
C ILE A 446 17.78 15.54 -14.80
N HIS A 447 16.49 15.58 -14.50
CA HIS A 447 15.90 16.42 -13.44
C HIS A 447 16.57 16.26 -12.07
N VAL A 448 16.93 15.04 -11.68
CA VAL A 448 17.54 14.73 -10.37
C VAL A 448 18.98 15.23 -10.22
N ALA A 449 19.65 15.59 -11.32
CA ALA A 449 21.01 16.14 -11.28
C ALA A 449 21.03 17.64 -10.94
N ASN A 450 19.93 18.36 -11.20
CA ASN A 450 19.80 19.79 -10.88
C ASN A 450 19.74 20.01 -9.35
N PRO A 451 20.62 20.84 -8.76
CA PRO A 451 20.61 21.16 -7.34
C PRO A 451 19.29 21.72 -6.80
N GLN A 452 18.52 22.46 -7.62
CA GLN A 452 17.21 23.01 -7.21
C GLN A 452 16.18 21.92 -6.89
N ASN A 453 16.38 20.71 -7.42
CA ASN A 453 15.50 19.57 -7.25
C ASN A 453 15.96 18.64 -6.12
N TRP A 454 17.02 19.00 -5.39
CA TRP A 454 17.48 18.19 -4.27
C TRP A 454 16.57 18.37 -3.06
N VAL A 455 16.32 17.24 -2.38
CA VAL A 455 15.60 17.23 -1.10
C VAL A 455 16.36 18.13 -0.13
N GLY A 456 15.69 19.18 0.37
CA GLY A 456 16.27 20.20 1.26
C GLY A 456 16.78 21.47 0.59
N ALA A 457 16.78 21.56 -0.74
CA ALA A 457 17.19 22.78 -1.45
C ALA A 457 16.08 23.84 -1.53
N VAL A 458 14.83 23.44 -1.35
CA VAL A 458 13.67 24.35 -1.42
C VAL A 458 13.53 25.11 -0.11
N GLU A 459 13.47 26.44 -0.19
CA GLU A 459 13.21 27.31 0.95
C GLU A 459 11.78 27.11 1.49
N ARG A 460 11.53 27.60 2.71
CA ARG A 460 10.17 27.56 3.28
C ARG A 460 9.22 28.37 2.40
N SER A 461 8.03 27.84 2.17
CA SER A 461 7.01 28.51 1.36
C SER A 461 6.46 29.79 2.02
N SER A 462 6.53 29.89 3.34
CA SER A 462 6.09 31.05 4.13
C SER A 462 6.67 31.02 5.53
N ASP A 463 6.95 32.20 6.09
CA ASP A 463 7.23 32.43 7.52
C ASP A 463 6.13 33.32 8.17
N LEU A 464 4.99 33.49 7.49
CA LEU A 464 3.86 34.27 7.98
C LEU A 464 3.14 33.55 9.13
N PRO A 465 2.53 34.30 10.07
CA PRO A 465 1.66 33.71 11.09
C PRO A 465 0.44 33.04 10.47
N VAL A 466 -0.09 32.02 11.15
CA VAL A 466 -1.30 31.29 10.71
C VAL A 466 -2.52 32.20 10.63
N VAL A 467 -2.63 33.16 11.55
CA VAL A 467 -3.71 34.15 11.61
C VAL A 467 -3.09 35.54 11.62
N ASP A 468 -3.60 36.46 10.81
CA ASP A 468 -3.12 37.84 10.76
C ASP A 468 -3.16 38.47 12.17
N PRO A 469 -2.12 39.23 12.60
CA PRO A 469 -2.09 39.88 13.91
C PRO A 469 -3.33 40.73 14.25
N LYS A 470 -4.06 41.23 13.25
CA LYS A 470 -5.28 42.05 13.42
C LYS A 470 -6.56 41.23 13.49
N GLU A 471 -6.51 39.95 13.09
CA GLU A 471 -7.67 39.07 13.08
C GLU A 471 -7.80 38.29 14.40
N LEU A 472 -9.06 37.91 14.70
CA LEU A 472 -9.38 37.07 15.85
C LEU A 472 -8.97 35.63 15.59
N VAL A 473 -8.35 35.00 16.59
CA VAL A 473 -7.93 33.60 16.55
C VAL A 473 -9.08 32.73 17.06
N SER A 474 -9.47 31.75 16.25
CA SER A 474 -10.51 30.79 16.62
C SER A 474 -9.97 29.81 17.67
N VAL A 475 -10.60 29.79 18.84
CA VAL A 475 -10.22 28.91 19.96
C VAL A 475 -11.43 28.07 20.36
N SER A 476 -11.24 26.74 20.47
CA SER A 476 -12.26 25.83 20.98
C SER A 476 -11.88 25.25 22.34
N PRO A 477 -12.85 24.97 23.24
CA PRO A 477 -12.57 24.39 24.56
C PRO A 477 -11.71 23.12 24.54
N SER A 478 -11.95 22.21 23.58
CA SER A 478 -11.21 20.95 23.44
C SER A 478 -9.78 21.13 22.91
N ALA A 479 -9.49 22.26 22.26
CA ALA A 479 -8.16 22.57 21.74
C ALA A 479 -7.19 23.07 22.83
N LEU A 480 -7.69 23.67 23.91
CA LEU A 480 -6.87 24.33 24.94
C LEU A 480 -5.89 23.37 25.62
N ASP A 481 -6.41 22.28 26.19
CA ASP A 481 -5.58 21.25 26.84
C ASP A 481 -4.58 20.64 25.84
N THR A 482 -5.03 20.39 24.60
CA THR A 482 -4.17 19.83 23.54
C THR A 482 -3.03 20.76 23.16
N TYR A 483 -3.30 22.06 23.05
CA TYR A 483 -2.31 23.09 22.75
C TYR A 483 -1.29 23.23 23.88
N LYS A 484 -1.76 23.30 25.13
CA LYS A 484 -0.88 23.40 26.32
C LYS A 484 0.01 22.17 26.49
N GLU A 485 -0.51 20.98 26.18
CA GLU A 485 0.28 19.74 26.18
C GLU A 485 1.39 19.75 25.11
N CYS A 486 1.06 20.18 23.87
CA CYS A 486 2.00 20.28 22.77
C CYS A 486 1.40 21.11 21.61
N ALA A 487 1.92 22.32 21.41
CA ALA A 487 1.45 23.25 20.39
C ALA A 487 1.59 22.69 18.96
N LEU A 488 2.70 22.02 18.65
CA LEU A 488 2.89 21.40 17.32
C LEU A 488 1.87 20.30 17.04
N LYS A 489 1.56 19.46 18.04
CA LYS A 489 0.54 18.40 17.91
C LYS A 489 -0.81 19.02 17.60
N TRP A 490 -1.21 20.03 18.37
CA TRP A 490 -2.46 20.76 18.14
C TRP A 490 -2.52 21.33 16.71
N PHE A 491 -1.46 22.01 16.27
CA PHE A 491 -1.43 22.66 14.97
C PHE A 491 -1.60 21.65 13.83
N LEU A 492 -0.85 20.55 13.85
CA LEU A 492 -0.92 19.53 12.81
C LEU A 492 -2.28 18.80 12.84
N GLN A 493 -2.80 18.43 14.01
CA GLN A 493 -4.10 17.76 14.10
C GLN A 493 -5.26 18.65 13.64
N SER A 494 -5.24 19.93 14.00
CA SER A 494 -6.29 20.88 13.60
C SER A 494 -6.30 21.15 12.09
N ASN A 495 -5.19 20.85 11.41
CA ASN A 495 -5.03 21.02 9.96
C ASN A 495 -4.93 19.68 9.20
N GLY A 496 -5.59 18.63 9.70
CA GLY A 496 -5.77 17.35 8.99
C GLY A 496 -4.76 16.24 9.32
N GLY A 497 -3.84 16.48 10.26
CA GLY A 497 -2.93 15.48 10.82
C GLY A 497 -3.61 14.51 11.80
N THR A 498 -4.84 14.09 11.52
CA THR A 498 -5.59 13.11 12.31
C THR A 498 -5.77 11.83 11.54
N ASN A 499 -5.83 10.71 12.25
CA ASN A 499 -6.34 9.48 11.66
C ASN A 499 -7.85 9.64 11.39
N GLY A 500 -8.43 8.74 10.58
CA GLY A 500 -9.88 8.69 10.43
C GLY A 500 -10.58 8.45 11.76
N ASP A 501 -11.87 8.79 11.82
CA ASP A 501 -12.66 8.61 13.05
C ASP A 501 -12.66 7.15 13.49
N SER A 502 -12.25 6.93 14.74
CA SER A 502 -12.33 5.62 15.38
C SER A 502 -13.78 5.28 15.75
N THR A 503 -14.08 3.98 15.87
CA THR A 503 -15.38 3.48 16.38
C THR A 503 -15.79 4.17 17.68
N ALA A 504 -14.83 4.44 18.57
CA ALA A 504 -15.07 5.15 19.83
C ALA A 504 -15.50 6.62 19.64
N GLN A 505 -14.95 7.33 18.65
CA GLN A 505 -15.34 8.72 18.34
C GLN A 505 -16.73 8.79 17.70
N ILE A 506 -17.05 7.85 16.80
CA ILE A 506 -18.37 7.74 16.19
C ILE A 506 -19.41 7.40 17.25
N LEU A 507 -19.11 6.42 18.12
CA LEU A 507 -19.96 6.07 19.26
C LEU A 507 -20.15 7.25 20.20
N GLY A 508 -19.09 8.01 20.50
CA GLY A 508 -19.17 9.23 21.28
C GLY A 508 -20.20 10.20 20.73
N SER A 509 -20.05 10.57 19.46
CA SER A 509 -20.95 11.50 18.76
C SER A 509 -22.40 11.00 18.73
N ALA A 510 -22.60 9.69 18.53
CA ALA A 510 -23.92 9.07 18.57
C ALA A 510 -24.56 9.18 19.97
N ILE A 511 -23.80 8.96 21.05
CA ILE A 511 -24.28 9.09 22.42
C ILE A 511 -24.70 10.54 22.74
N HIS A 512 -23.94 11.55 22.30
CA HIS A 512 -24.33 12.97 22.45
C HIS A 512 -25.67 13.25 21.73
N ALA A 513 -25.81 12.78 20.49
CA ALA A 513 -27.05 12.92 19.72
C ALA A 513 -28.25 12.22 20.40
N PHE A 514 -28.03 11.05 21.01
CA PHE A 514 -29.08 10.35 21.78
C PHE A 514 -29.42 11.08 23.08
N ALA A 515 -28.42 11.64 23.77
CA ALA A 515 -28.62 12.45 24.96
C ALA A 515 -29.47 13.70 24.67
N ALA A 516 -29.19 14.39 23.56
CA ALA A 516 -29.96 15.54 23.11
C ALA A 516 -31.42 15.18 22.75
N LYS A 517 -31.63 14.02 22.13
CA LYS A 517 -32.97 13.50 21.79
C LYS A 517 -33.84 13.25 23.03
N LEU A 518 -33.27 12.78 24.14
CA LEU A 518 -34.03 12.54 25.37
C LEU A 518 -34.61 13.83 25.95
N HIS A 519 -33.88 14.95 25.85
CA HIS A 519 -34.34 16.24 26.35
C HIS A 519 -35.38 16.89 25.42
N THR A 520 -35.17 16.79 24.10
CA THR A 520 -36.05 17.40 23.10
C THR A 520 -37.35 16.65 22.88
N ASP A 521 -37.39 15.35 23.19
CA ASP A 521 -38.58 14.50 23.07
C ASP A 521 -38.84 13.76 24.39
N PRO A 522 -39.61 14.38 25.31
CA PRO A 522 -39.90 13.83 26.63
C PRO A 522 -40.72 12.54 26.61
N THR A 523 -41.24 12.12 25.44
CA THR A 523 -42.01 10.89 25.29
C THR A 523 -41.12 9.65 25.18
N LYS A 524 -39.83 9.85 24.84
CA LYS A 524 -38.87 8.76 24.70
C LYS A 524 -38.37 8.28 26.05
N ASN A 525 -38.30 6.97 26.18
CA ASN A 525 -37.77 6.30 27.36
C ASN A 525 -36.43 5.60 27.06
N GLU A 526 -35.86 4.94 28.06
CA GLU A 526 -34.60 4.19 27.91
C GLU A 526 -34.67 3.12 26.81
N THR A 527 -35.81 2.42 26.70
CA THR A 527 -35.99 1.36 25.69
C THR A 527 -35.94 1.90 24.27
N ASP A 528 -36.52 3.08 24.01
CA ASP A 528 -36.49 3.72 22.69
C ASP A 528 -35.06 4.07 22.25
N LEU A 529 -34.23 4.57 23.19
CA LEU A 529 -32.82 4.89 22.92
C LEU A 529 -31.99 3.63 22.66
N LEU A 530 -32.23 2.56 23.41
CA LEU A 530 -31.54 1.29 23.22
C LEU A 530 -31.89 0.64 21.87
N ASP A 531 -33.15 0.73 21.43
CA ASP A 531 -33.56 0.18 20.14
C ASP A 531 -33.03 1.02 18.98
N LEU A 532 -32.95 2.34 19.14
CA LEU A 532 -32.27 3.22 18.19
C LEU A 532 -30.78 2.90 18.08
N LEU A 533 -30.08 2.67 19.19
CA LEU A 533 -28.68 2.24 19.20
C LEU A 533 -28.49 0.92 18.44
N LYS A 534 -29.32 -0.10 18.72
CA LYS A 534 -29.23 -1.41 18.05
C LYS A 534 -29.47 -1.30 16.54
N SER A 535 -30.49 -0.54 16.14
CA SER A 535 -30.81 -0.35 14.72
C SER A 535 -29.72 0.39 13.93
N SER A 536 -28.99 1.29 14.61
CA SER A 536 -27.92 2.10 14.02
C SER A 536 -26.52 1.53 14.22
N TRP A 537 -26.36 0.42 14.95
CA TRP A 537 -25.06 -0.12 15.35
C TRP A 537 -24.12 -0.39 14.18
N LYS A 538 -24.63 -0.93 13.06
CA LYS A 538 -23.81 -1.21 11.86
C LYS A 538 -23.17 0.04 11.24
N LEU A 539 -23.69 1.24 11.53
CA LEU A 539 -23.10 2.50 11.10
C LEU A 539 -21.98 2.97 12.04
N ILE A 540 -22.01 2.54 13.30
CA ILE A 540 -21.05 2.90 14.35
C ILE A 540 -19.88 1.93 14.33
N ASP A 541 -20.18 0.63 14.35
CA ASP A 541 -19.22 -0.47 14.33
C ASP A 541 -19.58 -1.47 13.22
N PRO A 542 -18.83 -1.48 12.11
CA PRO A 542 -19.08 -2.41 11.01
C PRO A 542 -18.61 -3.83 11.31
N ASP A 543 -17.87 -4.08 12.40
CA ASP A 543 -17.29 -5.38 12.68
C ASP A 543 -18.36 -6.44 13.01
N GLU A 544 -18.37 -7.52 12.23
CA GLU A 544 -19.23 -8.67 12.48
C GLU A 544 -18.49 -9.68 13.37
N GLY A 545 -18.93 -9.83 14.62
CA GLY A 545 -18.31 -10.78 15.53
C GLY A 545 -18.62 -10.56 17.01
N TRP A 546 -17.90 -11.27 17.87
CA TRP A 546 -18.04 -11.15 19.33
C TRP A 546 -17.58 -9.76 19.84
N VAL A 547 -16.57 -9.15 19.20
CA VAL A 547 -16.07 -7.80 19.54
C VAL A 547 -17.16 -6.75 19.36
N GLY A 548 -17.84 -6.75 18.20
CA GLY A 548 -18.95 -5.83 17.94
C GLY A 548 -20.13 -6.04 18.90
N LYS A 549 -20.42 -7.29 19.29
CA LYS A 549 -21.44 -7.59 20.31
C LYS A 549 -21.07 -7.05 21.69
N THR A 550 -19.83 -7.25 22.13
CA THR A 550 -19.35 -6.71 23.41
C THR A 550 -19.37 -5.19 23.42
N SER A 551 -18.93 -4.55 22.33
CA SER A 551 -18.97 -3.09 22.18
C SER A 551 -20.40 -2.54 22.20
N LEU A 552 -21.38 -3.25 21.60
CA LEU A 552 -22.80 -2.89 21.66
C LEU A 552 -23.36 -3.01 23.09
N GLU A 553 -22.98 -4.06 23.82
CA GLU A 553 -23.35 -4.23 25.23
C GLU A 553 -22.78 -3.11 26.11
N GLU A 554 -21.53 -2.71 25.89
CA GLU A 554 -20.90 -1.59 26.58
C GLU A 554 -21.60 -0.26 26.26
N ALA A 555 -21.86 0.01 24.98
CA ALA A 555 -22.62 1.19 24.55
C ALA A 555 -24.03 1.24 25.15
N SER A 556 -24.71 0.09 25.24
CA SER A 556 -26.03 -0.01 25.88
C SER A 556 -25.96 0.37 27.36
N LYS A 557 -24.93 -0.09 28.09
CA LYS A 557 -24.70 0.31 29.49
C LYS A 557 -24.44 1.81 29.64
N MET A 558 -23.77 2.44 28.67
CA MET A 558 -23.56 3.90 28.69
C MET A 558 -24.89 4.66 28.61
N ILE A 559 -25.83 4.21 27.77
CA ILE A 559 -27.18 4.79 27.68
C ILE A 559 -27.93 4.63 29.01
N SER A 560 -27.95 3.44 29.60
CA SER A 560 -28.60 3.20 30.90
C SER A 560 -28.03 4.10 32.01
N ARG A 561 -26.71 4.26 32.04
CA ARG A 561 -26.00 5.15 32.98
C ARG A 561 -26.34 6.63 32.75
N PHE A 562 -26.43 7.04 31.49
CA PHE A 562 -26.86 8.40 31.13
C PHE A 562 -28.29 8.67 31.59
N VAL A 563 -29.24 7.76 31.33
CA VAL A 563 -30.64 7.90 31.75
C VAL A 563 -30.75 7.99 33.28
N HIS A 564 -30.01 7.13 34.01
CA HIS A 564 -29.96 7.20 35.46
C HIS A 564 -29.41 8.55 35.97
N TYR A 565 -28.30 9.03 35.39
CA TYR A 565 -27.75 10.33 35.73
C TYR A 565 -28.75 11.46 35.46
N HIS A 566 -29.48 11.40 34.34
CA HIS A 566 -30.51 12.37 34.00
C HIS A 566 -31.65 12.38 35.02
N ALA A 567 -32.09 11.22 35.50
CA ALA A 567 -33.20 11.09 36.45
C ALA A 567 -32.85 11.55 37.88
N VAL A 568 -31.57 11.42 38.29
CA VAL A 568 -31.12 11.70 39.67
C VAL A 568 -30.55 13.12 39.84
N SER A 569 -30.25 13.83 38.74
CA SER A 569 -29.70 15.19 38.81
C SER A 569 -30.66 16.16 39.53
N PRO A 570 -30.22 16.87 40.59
CA PRO A 570 -31.08 17.78 41.34
C PRO A 570 -31.29 19.14 40.64
N ARG A 571 -30.58 19.40 39.53
CA ARG A 571 -30.57 20.67 38.80
C ARG A 571 -31.50 20.58 37.59
N LYS A 572 -32.13 21.71 37.24
CA LYS A 572 -33.05 21.77 36.11
C LYS A 572 -32.28 21.92 34.81
N VAL A 573 -32.53 21.06 33.83
CA VAL A 573 -31.94 21.18 32.49
C VAL A 573 -32.61 22.33 31.74
N VAL A 574 -31.81 23.26 31.25
CA VAL A 574 -32.27 24.43 30.48
C VAL A 574 -32.07 24.22 28.99
N ALA A 575 -30.91 23.66 28.61
CA ALA A 575 -30.59 23.42 27.22
C ALA A 575 -29.59 22.27 27.06
N VAL A 576 -29.55 21.70 25.86
CA VAL A 576 -28.60 20.66 25.42
C VAL A 576 -28.02 21.05 24.08
N GLU A 577 -26.80 20.60 23.76
CA GLU A 577 -26.12 20.86 22.49
C GLU A 577 -26.19 22.35 22.08
N THR A 578 -25.87 23.24 23.03
CA THR A 578 -25.97 24.68 22.82
C THR A 578 -24.62 25.27 22.41
N SER A 579 -24.58 25.80 21.18
CA SER A 579 -23.43 26.54 20.68
C SER A 579 -23.29 27.91 21.34
N PHE A 580 -22.07 28.34 21.63
CA PHE A 580 -21.77 29.70 22.09
C PHE A 580 -20.58 30.28 21.33
N THR A 581 -20.48 31.60 21.30
CA THR A 581 -19.31 32.33 20.81
C THR A 581 -19.14 33.59 21.65
N VAL A 582 -17.93 33.79 22.19
CA VAL A 582 -17.56 34.97 22.97
C VAL A 582 -16.19 35.47 22.53
N GLU A 583 -16.02 36.79 22.53
CA GLU A 583 -14.77 37.45 22.16
C GLU A 583 -14.01 37.85 23.43
N ILE A 584 -12.76 37.41 23.54
CA ILE A 584 -11.86 37.64 24.68
C ILE A 584 -10.53 38.13 24.13
N GLY A 585 -10.34 39.46 24.10
CA GLY A 585 -9.17 40.06 23.47
C GLY A 585 -9.05 39.65 22.01
N ARG A 586 -7.99 38.93 21.65
CA ARG A 586 -7.77 38.37 20.31
C ARG A 586 -8.42 36.99 20.11
N ALA A 587 -8.92 36.34 21.16
CA ALA A 587 -9.53 35.02 21.07
C ALA A 587 -11.02 35.11 20.71
N ARG A 588 -11.44 34.42 19.65
CA ARG A 588 -12.84 34.04 19.43
C ARG A 588 -13.05 32.66 20.02
N LEU A 589 -13.50 32.62 21.28
CA LEU A 589 -13.81 31.37 21.96
C LEU A 589 -15.18 30.88 21.51
N HIS A 590 -15.22 29.72 20.87
CA HIS A 590 -16.45 29.12 20.38
C HIS A 590 -16.48 27.63 20.73
N GLY A 591 -17.67 27.10 20.99
CA GLY A 591 -17.84 25.70 21.33
C GLY A 591 -19.30 25.31 21.41
N ASN A 592 -19.52 24.04 21.69
CA ASN A 592 -20.85 23.48 21.91
C ASN A 592 -20.86 22.84 23.31
N ALA A 593 -21.76 23.28 24.18
CA ALA A 593 -21.93 22.71 25.50
C ALA A 593 -22.97 21.58 25.45
N ASP A 594 -22.59 20.37 25.87
CA ASP A 594 -23.47 19.20 25.80
C ASP A 594 -24.76 19.40 26.59
N ARG A 595 -24.65 19.92 27.82
CA ARG A 595 -25.80 20.15 28.71
C ARG A 595 -25.58 21.33 29.64
N ILE A 596 -26.58 22.20 29.71
CA ILE A 596 -26.65 23.38 30.57
C ILE A 596 -27.76 23.19 31.59
N GLU A 597 -27.42 23.28 32.87
CA GLU A 597 -28.34 23.17 33.98
C GLU A 597 -28.37 24.48 34.80
N ILE A 598 -29.45 24.70 35.55
CA ILE A 598 -29.55 25.76 36.56
C ILE A 598 -29.84 25.17 37.94
N ASP A 599 -29.21 25.75 38.96
CA ASP A 599 -29.50 25.45 40.36
C ASP A 599 -30.72 26.24 40.89
N LEU A 600 -31.05 26.04 42.17
CA LEU A 600 -32.18 26.73 42.81
C LEU A 600 -31.98 28.25 42.93
N ASP A 601 -30.73 28.71 42.92
CA ASP A 601 -30.34 30.12 42.99
C ASP A 601 -30.20 30.74 41.58
N ASN A 602 -30.62 30.01 40.53
CA ASN A 602 -30.54 30.39 39.13
C ASN A 602 -29.10 30.58 38.58
N ASN A 603 -28.11 29.95 39.21
CA ASN A 603 -26.75 29.90 38.69
C ASN A 603 -26.59 28.76 37.69
N LEU A 604 -25.79 29.00 36.65
CA LEU A 604 -25.49 28.04 35.61
C LEU A 604 -24.53 26.95 36.08
N TYR A 605 -24.79 25.73 35.62
CA TYR A 605 -23.92 24.58 35.81
C TYR A 605 -23.76 23.84 34.48
N ILE A 606 -22.53 23.69 34.01
CA ILE A 606 -22.24 23.04 32.73
C ILE A 606 -21.85 21.58 32.94
N VAL A 607 -22.39 20.68 32.13
CA VAL A 607 -22.06 19.26 32.13
C VAL A 607 -21.54 18.86 30.75
N ASP A 608 -20.35 18.27 30.70
CA ASP A 608 -19.74 17.70 29.49
C ASP A 608 -19.64 16.17 29.64
N PHE A 609 -20.24 15.44 28.71
CA PHE A 609 -20.31 13.98 28.73
C PHE A 609 -19.07 13.38 28.08
N LYS A 610 -18.40 12.47 28.78
CA LYS A 610 -17.27 11.70 28.25
C LYS A 610 -17.65 10.23 28.09
N THR A 611 -17.46 9.71 26.88
CA THR A 611 -17.69 8.30 26.54
C THR A 611 -16.44 7.43 26.65
N GLY A 612 -15.30 8.02 27.03
CA GLY A 612 -14.05 7.30 27.29
C GLY A 612 -13.97 6.77 28.72
N ASN A 613 -13.23 5.66 28.91
CA ASN A 613 -12.98 5.09 30.24
C ASN A 613 -11.81 5.77 30.99
N THR A 614 -10.95 6.48 30.27
CA THR A 614 -9.83 7.23 30.86
C THR A 614 -10.34 8.51 31.50
N MET A 615 -10.21 8.60 32.83
CA MET A 615 -10.62 9.75 33.61
C MET A 615 -9.43 10.62 33.98
N ILE A 616 -9.66 11.93 34.09
CA ILE A 616 -8.67 12.80 34.75
C ILE A 616 -8.60 12.48 36.25
N PRO A 617 -7.41 12.56 36.86
CA PRO A 617 -7.26 12.50 38.31
C PRO A 617 -8.17 13.51 39.03
N ALA A 618 -8.73 13.13 40.18
CA ALA A 618 -9.69 13.98 40.89
C ALA A 618 -9.05 15.30 41.39
N ASN A 619 -7.76 15.28 41.72
CA ASN A 619 -7.00 16.44 42.18
C ASN A 619 -6.70 17.45 41.06
N THR A 620 -6.68 17.04 39.79
CA THR A 620 -6.40 17.93 38.64
C THR A 620 -7.68 18.42 37.96
N SER A 621 -8.86 18.01 38.44
CA SER A 621 -10.16 18.43 37.87
C SER A 621 -10.37 19.94 37.87
N ASN A 622 -9.81 20.65 38.86
CA ASN A 622 -9.91 22.10 38.94
C ASN A 622 -9.06 22.83 37.89
N GLU A 623 -8.03 22.18 37.35
CA GLU A 623 -7.11 22.73 36.34
C GLU A 623 -7.57 22.45 34.90
N ASN A 624 -8.72 21.79 34.71
CA ASN A 624 -9.21 21.43 33.38
C ASN A 624 -9.62 22.67 32.59
N MET A 625 -8.94 22.92 31.46
CA MET A 625 -9.16 24.12 30.66
C MET A 625 -10.45 24.05 29.84
N GLN A 626 -10.88 22.85 29.44
CA GLN A 626 -12.12 22.66 28.68
C GLN A 626 -13.33 23.13 29.50
N LEU A 627 -13.45 22.66 30.75
CA LEU A 627 -14.53 23.08 31.65
C LEU A 627 -14.44 24.58 31.99
N ALA A 628 -13.23 25.10 32.22
CA ALA A 628 -13.02 26.51 32.49
C ALA A 628 -13.47 27.39 31.31
N ALA A 629 -13.23 26.97 30.07
CA ALA A 629 -13.68 27.66 28.87
C ALA A 629 -15.21 27.71 28.73
N TYR A 630 -15.91 26.62 29.06
CA TYR A 630 -17.38 26.66 29.09
C TYR A 630 -17.91 27.61 30.18
N GLN A 631 -17.31 27.56 31.38
CA GLN A 631 -17.69 28.48 32.46
C GLN A 631 -17.44 29.94 32.07
N LEU A 632 -16.31 30.25 31.44
CA LEU A 632 -16.02 31.60 30.94
C LEU A 632 -17.01 32.02 29.85
N GLY A 633 -17.37 31.12 28.94
CA GLY A 633 -18.42 31.34 27.95
C GLY A 633 -19.75 31.72 28.58
N ALA A 634 -20.15 31.03 29.64
CA ALA A 634 -21.34 31.36 30.42
C ALA A 634 -21.24 32.74 31.11
N ILE A 635 -20.11 33.02 31.77
CA ILE A 635 -19.86 34.31 32.46
C ILE A 635 -19.91 35.50 31.49
N LYS A 636 -19.43 35.31 30.25
CA LYS A 636 -19.45 36.33 29.19
C LYS A 636 -20.76 36.39 28.39
N GLY A 637 -21.81 35.67 28.81
CA GLY A 637 -23.13 35.74 28.19
C GLY A 637 -23.29 34.94 26.89
N GLY A 638 -22.41 33.98 26.62
CA GLY A 638 -22.44 33.13 25.42
C GLY A 638 -23.68 32.23 25.29
N PHE A 639 -24.49 32.11 26.35
CA PHE A 639 -25.72 31.32 26.39
C PHE A 639 -26.99 32.18 26.53
N SER A 640 -26.92 33.48 26.22
CA SER A 640 -28.03 34.43 26.31
C SER A 640 -29.29 34.02 25.53
N GLN A 641 -29.14 33.17 24.51
CA GLN A 641 -30.23 32.56 23.74
C GLN A 641 -31.10 31.58 24.54
N VAL A 642 -30.61 31.03 25.66
CA VAL A 642 -31.31 30.03 26.47
C VAL A 642 -31.51 30.45 27.92
N THR A 643 -30.71 31.40 28.42
CA THR A 643 -30.77 31.87 29.81
C THR A 643 -30.21 33.28 29.97
N GLU A 644 -30.82 34.09 30.83
CA GLU A 644 -30.32 35.44 31.19
C GLU A 644 -29.23 35.40 32.28
N SER A 645 -29.05 34.25 32.96
CA SER A 645 -28.05 34.11 34.01
C SER A 645 -26.64 34.07 33.44
N THR A 646 -25.74 34.86 34.02
CA THR A 646 -24.30 34.88 33.69
C THR A 646 -23.44 34.43 34.86
N VAL A 647 -24.04 33.94 35.95
CA VAL A 647 -23.32 33.46 37.13
C VAL A 647 -23.20 31.95 37.03
N THR A 648 -21.99 31.40 37.16
CA THR A 648 -21.75 29.95 37.17
C THR A 648 -21.51 29.46 38.60
N ASN A 649 -21.98 28.24 38.91
CA ASN A 649 -21.71 27.52 40.16
C ASN A 649 -20.84 26.28 39.92
N GLY A 650 -20.01 26.31 38.88
CA GLY A 650 -19.10 25.23 38.50
C GLY A 650 -19.52 24.47 37.24
N ALA A 651 -18.75 23.42 36.96
CA ALA A 651 -18.99 22.52 35.85
C ALA A 651 -18.53 21.10 36.19
N GLU A 652 -18.96 20.08 35.44
CA GLU A 652 -18.44 18.72 35.62
C GLU A 652 -18.26 17.93 34.33
N LEU A 653 -17.27 17.04 34.34
CA LEU A 653 -17.13 15.96 33.36
C LEU A 653 -17.89 14.73 33.87
N ALA A 654 -18.83 14.24 33.08
CA ALA A 654 -19.66 13.07 33.36
C ALA A 654 -19.20 11.87 32.52
N TYR A 655 -18.51 10.90 33.14
CA TYR A 655 -17.94 9.75 32.41
C TYR A 655 -18.94 8.59 32.31
N LEU A 656 -19.53 8.41 31.13
CA LEU A 656 -20.56 7.40 30.87
C LEU A 656 -20.00 5.97 30.79
N ALA A 657 -18.77 5.83 30.28
CA ALA A 657 -18.09 4.53 30.17
C ALA A 657 -17.50 4.04 31.50
N ALA A 658 -17.10 4.96 32.40
CA ALA A 658 -16.48 4.64 33.67
C ALA A 658 -17.53 4.38 34.77
N ALA A 659 -17.81 3.11 35.02
CA ALA A 659 -18.73 2.69 36.08
C ALA A 659 -18.26 3.19 37.45
N ALA A 660 -19.17 3.76 38.25
CA ALA A 660 -18.91 3.96 39.66
C ALA A 660 -19.06 2.63 40.45
N ALA A 661 -18.64 2.61 41.71
CA ALA A 661 -18.67 1.41 42.57
C ALA A 661 -20.06 0.76 42.76
N LYS A 662 -21.15 1.43 42.38
CA LYS A 662 -22.51 0.89 42.35
C LYS A 662 -23.17 1.27 41.02
N GLU A 663 -23.40 0.30 40.13
CA GLU A 663 -24.18 0.53 38.92
C GLU A 663 -25.64 0.89 39.26
N PRO A 664 -26.34 1.71 38.45
CA PRO A 664 -25.92 2.34 37.18
C PRO A 664 -25.36 3.77 37.36
N LYS A 665 -24.60 4.05 38.44
CA LYS A 665 -24.00 5.38 38.64
C LYS A 665 -22.77 5.62 37.77
N ILE A 666 -22.59 6.86 37.36
CA ILE A 666 -21.39 7.34 36.65
C ILE A 666 -20.38 7.96 37.60
N THR A 667 -19.13 7.99 37.18
CA THR A 667 -18.10 8.79 37.85
C THR A 667 -18.10 10.21 37.29
N THR A 668 -18.13 11.23 38.16
CA THR A 668 -17.99 12.64 37.73
C THR A 668 -16.71 13.29 38.25
N ARG A 669 -16.27 14.34 37.57
CA ARG A 669 -15.15 15.21 37.96
C ARG A 669 -15.64 16.64 37.94
N LYS A 670 -15.79 17.22 39.14
CA LYS A 670 -16.33 18.56 39.32
C LYS A 670 -15.20 19.58 39.34
N GLN A 671 -15.40 20.67 38.62
CA GLN A 671 -14.62 21.89 38.73
C GLN A 671 -15.47 22.92 39.48
N GLY A 672 -14.87 23.59 40.44
CA GLY A 672 -15.49 24.73 41.12
C GLY A 672 -15.69 25.93 40.20
N THR A 673 -16.13 27.04 40.77
CA THR A 673 -16.18 28.32 40.05
C THR A 673 -14.78 28.77 39.67
N ILE A 674 -14.62 29.23 38.43
CA ILE A 674 -13.34 29.72 37.93
C ILE A 674 -13.10 31.17 38.33
N ASP A 675 -11.82 31.55 38.45
CA ASP A 675 -11.42 32.94 38.42
C ASP A 675 -11.40 33.44 36.97
N SER A 676 -12.45 34.18 36.60
CA SER A 676 -12.62 34.63 35.22
C SER A 676 -11.55 35.64 34.76
N GLU A 677 -10.97 36.43 35.67
CA GLU A 677 -9.98 37.44 35.30
C GLU A 677 -8.64 36.78 34.96
N VAL A 678 -8.22 35.82 35.77
CA VAL A 678 -7.00 35.04 35.52
C VAL A 678 -7.12 34.22 34.24
N PHE A 679 -8.26 33.56 34.04
CA PHE A 679 -8.45 32.68 32.90
C PHE A 679 -8.56 33.44 31.56
N VAL A 680 -9.08 34.68 31.57
CA VAL A 680 -9.06 35.58 30.39
C VAL A 680 -7.64 35.82 29.91
N VAL A 681 -6.70 36.10 30.82
CA VAL A 681 -5.28 36.32 30.48
C VAL A 681 -4.66 35.05 29.89
N GLU A 682 -4.99 33.87 30.44
CA GLU A 682 -4.49 32.59 29.92
C GLU A 682 -5.02 32.31 28.50
N ILE A 683 -6.31 32.54 28.25
CA ILE A 683 -6.93 32.38 26.92
C ILE A 683 -6.31 33.33 25.89
N GLU A 684 -6.07 34.59 26.25
CA GLU A 684 -5.43 35.56 25.35
C GLU A 684 -4.01 35.13 24.98
N SER A 685 -3.22 34.64 25.96
CA SER A 685 -1.88 34.11 25.72
C SER A 685 -1.89 32.89 24.79
N ILE A 686 -2.82 31.96 25.01
CA ILE A 686 -2.99 30.78 24.16
C ILE A 686 -3.42 31.19 22.74
N ALA A 687 -4.36 32.12 22.60
CA ALA A 687 -4.80 32.60 21.30
C ALA A 687 -3.66 33.26 20.51
N GLN A 688 -2.80 34.05 21.16
CA GLN A 688 -1.61 34.60 20.52
C GLN A 688 -0.68 33.50 19.99
N GLY A 689 -0.45 32.45 20.78
CA GLY A 689 0.37 31.31 20.38
C GLY A 689 -0.26 30.44 19.29
N MET A 690 -1.57 30.19 19.34
CA MET A 690 -2.32 29.47 18.30
C MET A 690 -2.29 30.21 16.95
N GLY A 691 -2.24 31.54 16.97
CA GLY A 691 -2.11 32.39 15.78
C GLY A 691 -0.68 32.67 15.34
N ALA A 692 0.35 32.07 15.95
CA ALA A 692 1.76 32.34 15.65
C ALA A 692 2.23 31.67 14.34
N ALA A 693 3.46 31.98 13.92
CA ALA A 693 4.13 31.34 12.76
C ALA A 693 4.89 30.05 13.14
N THR A 694 5.20 29.86 14.42
CA THR A 694 6.04 28.76 14.92
C THR A 694 5.39 28.05 16.09
N PHE A 695 5.45 26.72 16.09
CA PHE A 695 4.84 25.89 17.13
C PHE A 695 5.88 25.00 17.80
N ILE A 696 5.87 25.00 19.14
CA ILE A 696 6.83 24.23 19.93
C ILE A 696 6.33 22.78 20.06
N ALA A 697 7.24 21.84 19.82
CA ALA A 697 7.02 20.44 20.13
C ALA A 697 7.49 20.15 21.57
N THR A 698 6.60 19.60 22.39
CA THR A 698 6.89 19.26 23.80
C THR A 698 6.83 17.75 23.99
N VAL A 699 7.81 17.19 24.71
CA VAL A 699 7.82 15.76 25.09
C VAL A 699 6.90 15.55 26.29
N ASN A 700 5.97 14.61 26.17
CA ASN A 700 5.05 14.21 27.23
C ASN A 700 4.72 12.72 27.14
N GLU A 701 3.98 12.19 28.13
CA GLU A 701 3.63 10.77 28.20
C GLU A 701 2.77 10.30 27.00
N LYS A 702 2.05 11.21 26.36
CA LYS A 702 1.16 10.94 25.22
C LYS A 702 1.89 10.88 23.87
N CYS A 703 3.21 11.13 23.81
CA CYS A 703 3.97 11.06 22.56
C CYS A 703 3.91 9.67 21.87
N LYS A 704 3.76 8.58 22.64
CA LYS A 704 3.75 7.21 22.09
C LYS A 704 2.59 6.97 21.12
N GLY A 705 1.41 7.52 21.39
CA GLY A 705 0.20 7.38 20.59
C GLY A 705 -0.12 8.61 19.74
N CYS A 706 0.84 9.53 19.54
CA CYS A 706 0.61 10.75 18.78
C CYS A 706 0.47 10.44 17.28
N PRO A 707 -0.63 10.85 16.60
CA PRO A 707 -0.84 10.53 15.19
C PRO A 707 0.16 11.23 14.26
N VAL A 708 0.73 12.36 14.68
CA VAL A 708 1.70 13.16 13.90
C VAL A 708 3.15 12.89 14.31
N ARG A 709 3.41 11.73 14.91
CA ARG A 709 4.75 11.35 15.40
C ARG A 709 5.81 11.30 14.29
N SER A 710 5.44 10.83 13.10
CA SER A 710 6.31 10.76 11.91
C SER A 710 6.70 12.13 11.34
N SER A 711 6.07 13.21 11.80
CA SER A 711 6.42 14.58 11.42
C SER A 711 6.93 15.40 12.60
N CYS A 712 7.18 14.76 13.75
CA CYS A 712 7.67 15.44 14.94
C CYS A 712 9.20 15.52 14.92
N PRO A 713 9.81 16.72 14.99
CA PRO A 713 11.26 16.90 14.86
C PRO A 713 12.05 16.31 16.05
N ILE A 714 11.39 16.07 17.19
CA ILE A 714 12.03 15.50 18.40
C ILE A 714 12.02 13.96 18.39
N GLN A 715 11.16 13.34 17.58
CA GLN A 715 11.04 11.89 17.50
C GLN A 715 12.00 11.33 16.43
N SER A 716 12.52 10.12 16.64
CA SER A 716 13.38 9.43 15.67
C SER A 716 12.72 9.33 14.29
N ASP A 717 11.41 9.07 14.28
CA ASP A 717 10.63 8.79 13.08
C ASP A 717 10.39 10.04 12.23
N GLY A 718 10.42 11.22 12.85
CA GLY A 718 10.24 12.52 12.20
C GLY A 718 11.51 13.37 12.16
N LYS A 719 12.67 12.79 12.48
CA LYS A 719 13.95 13.50 12.42
C LYS A 719 14.25 13.88 10.96
N SER A 720 14.63 15.14 10.74
CA SER A 720 15.09 15.58 9.42
C SER A 720 16.29 14.74 8.96
N VAL A 721 16.28 14.34 7.69
CA VAL A 721 17.41 13.68 7.01
C VAL A 721 18.38 14.68 6.37
N ILE A 722 18.03 15.96 6.39
CA ILE A 722 18.87 17.09 5.97
C ILE A 722 19.23 17.83 7.26
N GLU A 723 20.48 17.72 7.69
CA GLU A 723 21.07 18.58 8.74
C GLU A 723 21.84 19.74 8.09
#